data_AF-A0A0F9LXP6-F1
#
_entry.id   AF-A0A0F9LXP6-F1
#
_cell.length_a   1.000
_cell.length_b   1.000
_cell.length_c   1.000
_cell.angle_alpha   90.00
_cell.angle_beta   90.00
_cell.angle_gamma   90.00
#
_symmetry.space_group_name_H-M   'P 1'
#
loop_
_entity.id
_entity.type
_entity.pdbx_description
1 polymer ?
#
loop_
_entity_poly.entity_id
_entity_poly.type
_entity_poly.pdbx_seq_one_letter_code
_entity_poly.pdbx_strand_id
1 'polypeptide(L)'
;MKVINNAGIIIDWLFKHKTTHETAGVDKINLASLTGLKAEFVEVEELGTATYDDVQDYINFFGDRTLLSGGAITDNGDGTVAIASLTAWSAISDSETAVGKFFDFAGGNTPSLTDMTTNYIYLDYNGGTPQLVVSTSILTHGFKLDHLHVGTAFRDGTETHFHKPTNFELDLGATVDMHHQEEDLVHRVDGLITTETGTRNLAITAGVLYEGLNRHTSLPFDTSRSGTADFNEVNKLHDAGGDFSVKDVGKSVHNTTDDTYGTITAFVDSTELTLAGDTFPDGDENYTIDFWTYHYYDGDLGPAAWVEVHGATQIDNAQYNDVATGLANFTANRYGVSWVFMEIDGLHFHVVYGQGDYKVNQAEEAGVPSSLPNIVTNYCALIAKIILQQGQTTMTITYPWTTVFTSSLATDHGSLGGLGDVADHDYALLHNGTRALSGAWDMGSQAVTNLNMDSGTIDGATITSPALNGTVTTSGLTMPPFTLGGTVTAGTNDITGVGTLKTARLTLTSDQLEEHATNGNAGTIALNFNGYNGGTTRFRDVDIYNGKQTRYGLFDGSASRFTVDNFGATTLQGTINANGNAITNHAQAITDNAIVTVDGPAAGAPASGEYAKWTASGIEGRSKAEHLSDLNVADGADVTGSNAPQAHKTSHQNTGGDEISVAALSGLLADDQHVLGAEAVTAVEAAGVTFDENTGITIDSALSADGKYDGITEDGIAGTSLFFGLLVYLAVADGRWERAQANDEATAFGKLGICVLAAAGNGSATKVLLLGKVRADNTFPTLTVGAPVFISAAVSGLIVTTAPNGAGDIIRIVGYGNTADELFFCPDNSILQAGIITDGVTVAPTHDAVFDVKATADAAQTAGEVDADITTHNNVANAHGAVSTATASKIVVRDASARAKFAAPGAAGDAMIKGTAQTITELPALTTGKIWLGVGNRPVISDLPGIAPGEGHINIFPWNYNTIGQGTWVLSTTVSTALWQFFWYTSTSNDGDELDYKVYLAAGTYTIRLIAQKQSAGGIVDIDIDAVEIASFDLYNGSSLYNQMFTDTGNVIAASGLKSLTLRLDGKNGSSSSYGAIINGITLWRTA
;
A
#
# COMPACT_ATOMS: atom_id res chain seq x y z
N MET A 1 12.05 19.50 -17.82
CA MET A 1 12.24 19.23 -19.27
C MET A 1 13.02 20.36 -19.95
N LYS A 2 14.26 20.58 -19.49
CA LYS A 2 15.30 21.12 -20.39
C LYS A 2 15.79 19.93 -21.23
N VAL A 3 16.49 20.21 -22.32
CA VAL A 3 17.08 19.17 -23.17
C VAL A 3 18.52 19.56 -23.42
N ILE A 4 19.42 18.65 -23.06
CA ILE A 4 20.86 18.85 -22.98
C ILE A 4 21.50 17.65 -23.66
N ASN A 5 22.13 17.86 -24.81
CA ASN A 5 22.92 16.79 -25.43
C ASN A 5 24.24 16.59 -24.66
N ASN A 6 25.05 15.62 -25.12
CA ASN A 6 26.36 15.25 -24.55
C ASN A 6 27.43 16.38 -24.48
N ALA A 7 27.06 17.64 -24.71
CA ALA A 7 27.89 18.85 -24.61
C ALA A 7 27.27 19.96 -23.72
N GLY A 8 26.22 19.68 -22.94
CA GLY A 8 25.80 20.56 -21.83
C GLY A 8 24.89 21.75 -22.17
N ILE A 9 24.70 22.07 -23.47
CA ILE A 9 23.92 23.24 -23.90
C ILE A 9 23.13 22.88 -25.18
N ILE A 10 21.85 23.27 -25.25
CA ILE A 10 21.25 23.84 -26.47
C ILE A 10 19.83 24.39 -26.21
N ILE A 11 18.90 23.70 -25.53
CA ILE A 11 17.48 24.12 -25.62
C ILE A 11 17.13 25.41 -24.85
N ASP A 12 17.70 25.69 -23.66
CA ASP A 12 17.51 27.00 -23.00
C ASP A 12 18.18 28.13 -23.81
N TRP A 13 19.30 27.84 -24.49
CA TRP A 13 19.95 28.78 -25.40
C TRP A 13 19.11 29.05 -26.65
N LEU A 14 18.61 28.00 -27.31
CA LEU A 14 17.83 28.08 -28.55
C LEU A 14 16.46 28.77 -28.35
N PHE A 15 15.84 28.64 -27.18
CA PHE A 15 14.62 29.39 -26.85
C PHE A 15 14.90 30.85 -26.43
N LYS A 16 16.04 31.15 -25.79
CA LYS A 16 16.46 32.54 -25.48
C LYS A 16 17.00 33.29 -26.71
N HIS A 17 17.53 32.57 -27.70
CA HIS A 17 18.19 33.11 -28.90
C HIS A 17 17.48 32.75 -30.21
N LYS A 18 16.20 32.34 -30.15
CA LYS A 18 15.39 32.06 -31.34
C LYS A 18 15.37 33.24 -32.32
N THR A 19 15.28 34.46 -31.79
CA THR A 19 15.26 35.72 -32.54
C THR A 19 16.59 36.04 -33.24
N THR A 20 17.72 35.51 -32.79
CA THR A 20 19.03 35.74 -33.42
C THR A 20 19.34 34.74 -34.54
N HIS A 21 18.84 33.49 -34.47
CA HIS A 21 19.07 32.50 -35.54
C HIS A 21 18.14 32.64 -36.75
N GLU A 22 16.87 33.00 -36.56
CA GLU A 22 15.92 33.18 -37.68
C GLU A 22 16.31 34.31 -38.63
N THR A 23 17.17 35.24 -38.20
CA THR A 23 17.62 36.41 -38.97
C THR A 23 18.94 36.19 -39.73
N ALA A 24 19.67 35.09 -39.50
CA ALA A 24 21.03 34.90 -40.00
C ALA A 24 21.14 34.15 -41.35
N GLY A 25 20.09 33.46 -41.79
CA GLY A 25 20.06 32.76 -43.09
C GLY A 25 20.98 31.54 -43.22
N VAL A 26 21.70 31.16 -42.16
CA VAL A 26 22.51 29.94 -42.08
C VAL A 26 21.72 28.87 -41.34
N ASP A 27 21.65 27.69 -41.96
CA ASP A 27 21.03 26.46 -41.49
C ASP A 27 19.61 26.57 -40.90
N LYS A 28 18.65 26.17 -41.74
CA LYS A 28 17.40 25.57 -41.24
C LYS A 28 17.77 24.35 -40.42
N ILE A 29 17.84 24.49 -39.10
CA ILE A 29 17.89 23.35 -38.18
C ILE A 29 16.66 22.50 -38.48
N ASN A 30 16.90 21.36 -39.10
CA ASN A 30 15.84 20.44 -39.43
C ASN A 30 15.39 19.78 -38.12
N LEU A 31 14.29 20.24 -37.50
CA LEU A 31 13.77 19.57 -36.31
C LEU A 31 13.35 18.11 -36.61
N ALA A 32 13.16 17.73 -37.88
CA ALA A 32 13.00 16.33 -38.28
C ALA A 32 14.33 15.55 -38.39
N SER A 33 15.50 16.15 -38.11
CA SER A 33 16.76 15.44 -37.83
C SER A 33 17.11 15.39 -36.34
N LEU A 34 16.24 15.90 -35.45
CA LEU A 34 16.26 15.61 -34.00
C LEU A 34 15.55 14.26 -33.68
N THR A 35 15.49 13.35 -34.65
CA THR A 35 15.11 11.95 -34.45
C THR A 35 16.17 11.24 -33.62
N GLY A 36 15.85 10.91 -32.36
CA GLY A 36 16.76 10.17 -31.48
C GLY A 36 17.39 11.00 -30.36
N LEU A 37 16.70 12.03 -29.84
CA LEU A 37 16.98 12.49 -28.47
C LEU A 37 16.78 11.31 -27.51
N LYS A 38 17.87 10.87 -26.88
CA LYS A 38 17.84 9.86 -25.83
C LYS A 38 17.27 10.45 -24.53
N ALA A 39 16.76 9.58 -23.65
CA ALA A 39 16.27 10.01 -22.34
C ALA A 39 17.39 10.55 -21.43
N GLU A 40 18.63 10.03 -21.58
CA GLU A 40 19.86 10.46 -20.87
C GLU A 40 20.31 11.92 -21.16
N PHE A 41 19.49 12.66 -21.91
CA PHE A 41 19.75 14.01 -22.44
C PHE A 41 18.53 14.94 -22.28
N VAL A 42 17.61 14.58 -21.37
CA VAL A 42 16.35 15.27 -21.16
C VAL A 42 16.13 15.47 -19.66
N GLU A 43 16.57 16.61 -19.14
CA GLU A 43 16.48 17.00 -17.72
C GLU A 43 15.03 16.98 -17.19
N VAL A 44 14.83 16.44 -15.99
CA VAL A 44 13.61 16.67 -15.18
C VAL A 44 13.68 18.04 -14.46
N GLU A 45 12.86 18.29 -13.44
CA GLU A 45 13.11 19.43 -12.53
C GLU A 45 13.74 18.91 -11.24
N GLU A 46 14.93 19.42 -10.93
CA GLU A 46 15.75 19.02 -9.78
C GLU A 46 15.90 20.17 -8.76
N LEU A 47 16.33 19.81 -7.54
CA LEU A 47 16.63 20.77 -6.47
C LEU A 47 18.14 20.76 -6.17
N GLY A 48 18.85 21.75 -6.71
CA GLY A 48 20.31 21.87 -6.54
C GLY A 48 21.03 21.09 -7.62
N THR A 49 21.89 20.15 -7.22
CA THR A 49 22.49 19.13 -8.09
C THR A 49 21.99 17.78 -7.58
N ALA A 50 20.94 17.24 -8.20
CA ALA A 50 20.41 15.94 -7.84
C ALA A 50 21.35 14.81 -8.31
N THR A 51 21.23 13.63 -7.70
CA THR A 51 21.92 12.42 -8.20
C THR A 51 21.13 11.75 -9.34
N TYR A 52 19.87 12.14 -9.50
CA TYR A 52 18.96 11.74 -10.56
C TYR A 52 18.40 13.03 -11.17
N ASP A 53 18.88 13.43 -12.35
CA ASP A 53 18.64 14.74 -12.95
C ASP A 53 17.92 14.68 -14.32
N ASP A 54 17.92 13.52 -14.99
CA ASP A 54 17.32 13.33 -16.31
C ASP A 54 16.09 12.38 -16.35
N VAL A 55 15.50 12.25 -17.55
CA VAL A 55 14.33 11.40 -17.82
C VAL A 55 14.71 9.92 -17.94
N GLN A 56 15.97 9.56 -18.22
CA GLN A 56 16.41 8.17 -18.15
C GLN A 56 16.44 7.69 -16.70
N ASP A 57 17.02 8.47 -15.79
CA ASP A 57 16.99 8.20 -14.35
C ASP A 57 15.56 8.14 -13.81
N TYR A 58 14.71 9.08 -14.24
CA TYR A 58 13.28 9.04 -13.92
C TYR A 58 12.61 7.75 -14.44
N ILE A 59 12.97 7.27 -15.65
CA ILE A 59 12.42 6.04 -16.23
C ILE A 59 12.91 4.78 -15.49
N ASN A 60 14.20 4.71 -15.13
CA ASN A 60 14.77 3.59 -14.37
C ASN A 60 13.93 3.36 -13.09
N PHE A 61 13.56 4.44 -12.39
CA PHE A 61 12.73 4.40 -11.18
C PHE A 61 11.32 3.79 -11.32
N PHE A 62 10.79 3.61 -12.55
CA PHE A 62 9.50 2.95 -12.78
C PHE A 62 9.61 1.50 -13.23
N GLY A 63 10.76 1.07 -13.75
CA GLY A 63 10.86 -0.28 -14.27
C GLY A 63 12.23 -0.61 -14.83
N ASP A 64 12.95 -1.44 -14.09
CA ASP A 64 14.22 -1.99 -14.51
C ASP A 64 14.06 -3.24 -15.39
N ARG A 65 12.94 -3.96 -15.30
CA ARG A 65 12.66 -5.17 -16.09
C ARG A 65 11.17 -5.44 -16.26
N THR A 66 10.77 -5.96 -17.42
CA THR A 66 9.35 -6.23 -17.76
C THR A 66 9.28 -7.16 -18.96
N LEU A 67 8.42 -8.19 -18.89
CA LEU A 67 8.08 -9.04 -20.04
C LEU A 67 6.85 -8.47 -20.75
N LEU A 68 7.01 -7.88 -21.92
CA LEU A 68 5.89 -7.18 -22.58
C LEU A 68 4.95 -8.13 -23.33
N SER A 69 5.51 -9.10 -24.08
CA SER A 69 4.70 -10.08 -24.81
C SER A 69 5.49 -11.32 -25.22
N GLY A 70 4.78 -12.43 -25.49
CA GLY A 70 5.37 -13.68 -25.99
C GLY A 70 5.94 -14.58 -24.89
N GLY A 71 6.89 -15.44 -25.27
CA GLY A 71 7.55 -16.37 -24.34
C GLY A 71 6.62 -17.47 -23.82
N ALA A 72 5.80 -18.04 -24.70
CA ALA A 72 5.08 -19.28 -24.40
C ALA A 72 6.09 -20.43 -24.19
N ILE A 73 5.79 -21.32 -23.24
CA ILE A 73 6.64 -22.46 -22.87
C ILE A 73 6.00 -23.73 -23.43
N THR A 74 6.80 -24.64 -23.98
CA THR A 74 6.36 -25.96 -24.45
C THR A 74 7.38 -27.02 -24.11
N ASP A 75 6.95 -28.20 -23.67
CA ASP A 75 7.82 -29.37 -23.50
C ASP A 75 8.40 -29.84 -24.85
N ASN A 76 9.67 -30.25 -24.87
CA ASN A 76 10.31 -30.90 -26.02
C ASN A 76 10.21 -32.45 -25.96
N GLY A 77 9.76 -33.03 -24.86
CA GLY A 77 9.69 -34.47 -24.60
C GLY A 77 11.05 -35.11 -24.31
N ASP A 78 12.07 -34.30 -23.99
CA ASP A 78 13.45 -34.73 -23.74
C ASP A 78 14.02 -34.23 -22.40
N GLY A 79 13.17 -33.69 -21.51
CA GLY A 79 13.59 -33.04 -20.28
C GLY A 79 14.11 -31.60 -20.45
N THR A 80 13.85 -30.97 -21.61
CA THR A 80 14.04 -29.52 -21.81
C THR A 80 12.75 -28.87 -22.27
N VAL A 81 12.61 -27.56 -22.03
CA VAL A 81 11.49 -26.77 -22.56
C VAL A 81 11.96 -25.79 -23.63
N ALA A 82 11.09 -25.52 -24.60
CA ALA A 82 11.28 -24.46 -25.58
C ALA A 82 10.51 -23.20 -25.15
N ILE A 83 11.15 -22.05 -25.34
CA ILE A 83 10.59 -20.72 -25.10
C ILE A 83 10.36 -20.06 -26.47
N ALA A 84 9.11 -19.69 -26.76
CA ALA A 84 8.76 -18.95 -27.97
C ALA A 84 9.36 -17.53 -27.98
N SER A 85 9.35 -16.86 -29.15
CA SER A 85 9.82 -15.47 -29.25
C SER A 85 9.09 -14.54 -28.29
N LEU A 86 9.81 -13.56 -27.75
CA LEU A 86 9.29 -12.59 -26.78
C LEU A 86 9.88 -11.20 -26.97
N THR A 87 9.15 -10.19 -26.52
CA THR A 87 9.60 -8.79 -26.44
C THR A 87 9.70 -8.41 -24.97
N ALA A 88 10.83 -7.84 -24.57
CA ALA A 88 11.17 -7.54 -23.19
C ALA A 88 11.82 -6.16 -23.03
N TRP A 89 11.83 -5.70 -21.79
CA TRP A 89 12.63 -4.59 -21.30
C TRP A 89 13.49 -5.09 -20.14
N SER A 90 14.76 -4.69 -20.10
CA SER A 90 15.64 -4.88 -18.94
C SER A 90 16.67 -3.75 -18.84
N ALA A 91 17.26 -3.56 -17.65
CA ALA A 91 18.51 -2.84 -17.49
C ALA A 91 19.62 -3.54 -18.28
N ILE A 92 20.64 -2.78 -18.71
CA ILE A 92 21.83 -3.35 -19.37
C ILE A 92 22.81 -4.02 -18.40
N SER A 93 22.62 -3.82 -17.09
CA SER A 93 23.41 -4.39 -15.99
C SER A 93 22.64 -4.26 -14.67
N ASP A 94 22.93 -5.12 -13.70
CA ASP A 94 22.44 -5.07 -12.32
C ASP A 94 22.88 -3.79 -11.54
N SER A 95 22.24 -2.65 -11.81
CA SER A 95 22.49 -1.36 -11.13
C SER A 95 21.33 -0.38 -11.35
N GLU A 96 20.89 0.31 -10.30
CA GLU A 96 19.77 1.28 -10.31
C GLU A 96 19.99 2.49 -11.25
N THR A 97 21.24 2.75 -11.66
CA THR A 97 21.62 3.80 -12.62
C THR A 97 21.86 3.25 -14.03
N ALA A 98 21.57 1.97 -14.29
CA ALA A 98 21.81 1.36 -15.59
C ALA A 98 20.67 1.67 -16.56
N VAL A 99 21.03 2.10 -17.78
CA VAL A 99 20.06 2.41 -18.84
C VAL A 99 19.20 1.19 -19.18
N GLY A 100 17.88 1.30 -19.03
CA GLY A 100 16.94 0.28 -19.51
C GLY A 100 16.80 0.24 -21.04
N LYS A 101 16.55 -0.94 -21.61
CA LYS A 101 16.39 -1.14 -23.06
C LYS A 101 15.31 -2.14 -23.43
N PHE A 102 14.55 -1.81 -24.47
CA PHE A 102 13.72 -2.77 -25.20
C PHE A 102 14.58 -3.68 -26.09
N PHE A 103 14.23 -4.95 -26.13
CA PHE A 103 14.80 -5.92 -27.07
C PHE A 103 13.80 -7.03 -27.40
N ASP A 104 14.01 -7.67 -28.55
CA ASP A 104 13.29 -8.88 -28.96
C ASP A 104 14.21 -10.10 -28.84
N PHE A 105 13.72 -11.16 -28.21
CA PHE A 105 14.38 -12.46 -28.17
C PHE A 105 13.67 -13.43 -29.13
N ALA A 106 14.43 -14.08 -30.00
CA ALA A 106 13.89 -14.89 -31.10
C ALA A 106 13.22 -16.21 -30.66
N GLY A 107 13.34 -16.58 -29.38
CA GLY A 107 12.97 -17.90 -28.86
C GLY A 107 14.11 -18.91 -28.97
N GLY A 108 14.01 -20.00 -28.21
CA GLY A 108 15.02 -21.06 -28.15
C GLY A 108 14.74 -22.08 -27.06
N ASN A 109 15.53 -23.15 -27.04
CA ASN A 109 15.45 -24.19 -26.00
C ASN A 109 16.25 -23.74 -24.77
N THR A 110 15.80 -24.15 -23.58
CA THR A 110 16.57 -23.94 -22.36
C THR A 110 17.85 -24.78 -22.35
N PRO A 111 18.88 -24.37 -21.59
CA PRO A 111 19.83 -25.29 -20.99
C PRO A 111 19.12 -26.48 -20.30
N SER A 112 19.81 -27.62 -20.14
CA SER A 112 19.26 -28.81 -19.50
C SER A 112 18.77 -28.50 -18.08
N LEU A 113 17.53 -28.89 -17.77
CA LEU A 113 16.93 -28.68 -16.46
C LEU A 113 17.52 -29.66 -15.43
N THR A 114 17.68 -29.21 -14.19
CA THR A 114 18.08 -30.08 -13.07
C THR A 114 16.92 -30.97 -12.68
N ASP A 115 17.20 -32.25 -12.40
CA ASP A 115 16.16 -33.25 -12.08
C ASP A 115 15.55 -33.04 -10.70
N MET A 116 14.29 -33.44 -10.55
CA MET A 116 13.57 -33.55 -9.28
C MET A 116 13.64 -32.28 -8.40
N THR A 117 13.72 -31.10 -9.02
CA THR A 117 13.84 -29.81 -8.33
C THR A 117 13.23 -28.69 -9.16
N THR A 118 12.88 -27.58 -8.53
CA THR A 118 12.41 -26.37 -9.23
C THR A 118 13.54 -25.75 -10.04
N ASN A 119 13.28 -25.48 -11.32
CA ASN A 119 14.16 -24.74 -12.21
C ASN A 119 13.51 -23.42 -12.60
N TYR A 120 14.14 -22.31 -12.23
CA TYR A 120 13.77 -20.97 -12.65
C TYR A 120 14.46 -20.65 -13.99
N ILE A 121 13.66 -20.37 -15.01
CA ILE A 121 14.10 -20.05 -16.37
C ILE A 121 13.96 -18.54 -16.55
N TYR A 122 15.10 -17.88 -16.72
CA TYR A 122 15.16 -16.43 -16.90
C TYR A 122 15.99 -16.07 -18.14
N LEU A 123 15.80 -14.84 -18.60
CA LEU A 123 16.55 -14.26 -19.69
C LEU A 123 17.52 -13.21 -19.12
N ASP A 124 18.81 -13.45 -19.32
CA ASP A 124 19.91 -12.54 -18.96
C ASP A 124 20.24 -11.67 -20.18
N TYR A 125 20.30 -10.35 -20.01
CA TYR A 125 20.65 -9.38 -21.06
C TYR A 125 22.05 -9.61 -21.67
N ASN A 126 22.99 -10.17 -20.90
CA ASN A 126 24.28 -10.70 -21.35
C ASN A 126 25.03 -9.76 -22.33
N GLY A 127 25.27 -8.52 -21.89
CA GLY A 127 25.99 -7.52 -22.67
C GLY A 127 25.32 -7.10 -24.00
N GLY A 128 24.03 -7.37 -24.17
CA GLY A 128 23.27 -7.08 -25.40
C GLY A 128 23.12 -8.26 -26.35
N THR A 129 23.40 -9.49 -25.89
CA THR A 129 23.03 -10.73 -26.59
C THR A 129 22.19 -11.60 -25.65
N PRO A 130 20.88 -11.30 -25.49
CA PRO A 130 20.05 -11.94 -24.47
C PRO A 130 20.03 -13.46 -24.59
N GLN A 131 20.20 -14.15 -23.45
CA GLN A 131 20.35 -15.60 -23.38
C GLN A 131 19.41 -16.23 -22.35
N LEU A 132 18.89 -17.42 -22.64
CA LEU A 132 18.15 -18.23 -21.67
C LEU A 132 19.11 -18.89 -20.69
N VAL A 133 18.86 -18.70 -19.40
CA VAL A 133 19.63 -19.28 -18.30
C VAL A 133 18.67 -20.02 -17.37
N VAL A 134 19.17 -21.07 -16.73
CA VAL A 134 18.42 -21.90 -15.79
C VAL A 134 19.16 -21.93 -14.46
N SER A 135 18.41 -21.80 -13.36
CA SER A 135 18.93 -21.88 -12.00
C SER A 135 17.96 -22.61 -11.09
N THR A 136 18.46 -23.26 -10.04
CA THR A 136 17.64 -23.87 -8.98
C THR A 136 17.41 -22.94 -7.78
N SER A 137 17.89 -21.69 -7.85
CA SER A 137 17.69 -20.67 -6.82
C SER A 137 17.13 -19.38 -7.41
N ILE A 138 15.96 -18.96 -6.91
CA ILE A 138 15.27 -17.76 -7.35
C ILE A 138 16.14 -16.50 -7.20
N LEU A 139 16.94 -16.43 -6.13
CA LEU A 139 17.88 -15.32 -5.82
C LEU A 139 18.91 -15.00 -6.93
N THR A 140 19.17 -15.93 -7.84
CA THR A 140 20.13 -15.72 -8.94
C THR A 140 19.65 -14.76 -10.02
N HIS A 141 18.33 -14.54 -10.12
CA HIS A 141 17.71 -13.62 -11.07
C HIS A 141 16.67 -12.70 -10.41
N GLY A 142 16.06 -13.15 -9.31
CA GLY A 142 14.92 -12.53 -8.66
C GLY A 142 15.12 -11.07 -8.25
N PHE A 143 16.31 -10.70 -7.80
CA PHE A 143 16.67 -9.30 -7.46
C PHE A 143 17.69 -8.70 -8.44
N LYS A 144 17.73 -9.18 -9.69
CA LYS A 144 18.65 -8.70 -10.72
C LYS A 144 17.93 -7.87 -11.77
N LEU A 145 18.40 -6.64 -11.95
CA LEU A 145 17.75 -5.63 -12.79
C LEU A 145 17.92 -5.94 -14.30
N ASP A 146 18.96 -6.70 -14.66
CA ASP A 146 19.28 -7.15 -16.01
C ASP A 146 18.80 -8.60 -16.31
N HIS A 147 18.09 -9.24 -15.37
CA HIS A 147 17.54 -10.59 -15.53
C HIS A 147 16.00 -10.58 -15.45
N LEU A 148 15.35 -11.20 -16.43
CA LEU A 148 13.89 -11.28 -16.53
C LEU A 148 13.40 -12.72 -16.34
N HIS A 149 12.55 -12.98 -15.33
CA HIS A 149 11.93 -14.30 -15.16
C HIS A 149 10.96 -14.59 -16.33
N VAL A 150 11.03 -15.80 -16.89
CA VAL A 150 10.27 -16.21 -18.09
C VAL A 150 9.34 -17.40 -17.80
N GLY A 151 9.72 -18.27 -16.86
CA GLY A 151 9.01 -19.51 -16.54
C GLY A 151 9.65 -20.28 -15.41
N THR A 152 8.85 -21.06 -14.68
CA THR A 152 9.35 -22.05 -13.73
C THR A 152 9.01 -23.44 -14.24
N ALA A 153 9.93 -24.38 -14.13
CA ALA A 153 9.75 -25.77 -14.56
C ALA A 153 10.31 -26.76 -13.52
N PHE A 154 9.50 -27.73 -13.12
CA PHE A 154 9.93 -28.94 -12.45
C PHE A 154 10.16 -30.02 -13.50
N ARG A 155 11.26 -30.78 -13.41
CA ARG A 155 11.54 -31.92 -14.28
C ARG A 155 11.50 -33.20 -13.47
N ASP A 156 10.80 -34.20 -14.00
CA ASP A 156 10.90 -35.58 -13.55
C ASP A 156 11.31 -36.46 -14.73
N GLY A 157 12.59 -36.85 -14.77
CA GLY A 157 13.12 -37.64 -15.88
C GLY A 157 12.99 -36.92 -17.22
N THR A 158 12.09 -37.38 -18.08
CA THR A 158 11.83 -36.77 -19.41
C THR A 158 10.64 -35.82 -19.45
N GLU A 159 9.76 -35.84 -18.44
CA GLU A 159 8.56 -35.00 -18.38
C GLU A 159 8.85 -33.68 -17.67
N THR A 160 8.20 -32.60 -18.10
CA THR A 160 8.34 -31.28 -17.46
C THR A 160 6.98 -30.69 -17.08
N HIS A 161 6.83 -30.37 -15.80
CA HIS A 161 5.72 -29.60 -15.26
C HIS A 161 6.16 -28.15 -15.24
N PHE A 162 5.58 -27.32 -16.10
CA PHE A 162 5.98 -25.92 -16.23
C PHE A 162 4.77 -25.01 -16.20
N HIS A 163 4.99 -23.81 -15.67
CA HIS A 163 4.02 -22.73 -15.76
C HIS A 163 4.73 -21.45 -16.22
N LYS A 164 3.95 -20.57 -16.85
CA LYS A 164 4.41 -19.28 -17.31
C LYS A 164 3.89 -18.21 -16.32
N PRO A 165 4.76 -17.42 -15.66
CA PRO A 165 4.30 -16.27 -14.91
C PRO A 165 3.58 -15.28 -15.82
N THR A 166 2.63 -14.57 -15.25
CA THR A 166 2.00 -13.41 -15.88
C THR A 166 3.06 -12.39 -16.28
N ASN A 167 2.77 -11.64 -17.34
CA ASN A 167 3.69 -10.60 -17.81
C ASN A 167 3.88 -9.54 -16.71
N PHE A 168 5.06 -9.52 -16.08
CA PHE A 168 5.37 -8.56 -15.03
C PHE A 168 5.36 -7.14 -15.57
N GLU A 169 4.45 -6.31 -15.07
CA GLU A 169 4.37 -4.89 -15.38
C GLU A 169 5.08 -4.10 -14.25
N LEU A 170 6.21 -3.46 -14.58
CA LEU A 170 6.99 -2.57 -13.71
C LEU A 170 7.78 -3.27 -12.57
N ASP A 171 8.89 -2.67 -12.12
CA ASP A 171 9.83 -3.38 -11.21
C ASP A 171 9.23 -3.62 -9.82
N LEU A 172 8.46 -2.68 -9.27
CA LEU A 172 7.75 -2.90 -8.00
C LEU A 172 6.85 -4.14 -8.07
N GLY A 173 6.27 -4.46 -9.25
CA GLY A 173 5.52 -5.69 -9.46
C GLY A 173 6.40 -6.94 -9.33
N ALA A 174 7.57 -6.95 -9.98
CA ALA A 174 8.55 -8.04 -9.88
C ALA A 174 9.13 -8.19 -8.46
N THR A 175 9.43 -7.09 -7.77
CA THR A 175 9.95 -7.10 -6.39
C THR A 175 8.88 -7.55 -5.39
N VAL A 176 7.61 -7.21 -5.59
CA VAL A 176 6.49 -7.73 -4.77
C VAL A 176 6.19 -9.20 -5.08
N ASP A 177 6.29 -9.64 -6.34
CA ASP A 177 6.20 -11.05 -6.70
C ASP A 177 7.27 -11.89 -6.00
N MET A 178 8.52 -11.43 -6.05
CA MET A 178 9.65 -12.02 -5.34
C MET A 178 9.43 -12.11 -3.83
N HIS A 179 8.93 -11.05 -3.19
CA HIS A 179 8.59 -11.10 -1.76
C HIS A 179 7.58 -12.20 -1.45
N HIS A 180 6.53 -12.35 -2.26
CA HIS A 180 5.53 -13.41 -2.04
C HIS A 180 6.11 -14.80 -2.30
N GLN A 181 6.90 -15.00 -3.37
CA GLN A 181 7.56 -16.28 -3.64
C GLN A 181 8.59 -16.68 -2.56
N GLU A 182 9.17 -15.71 -1.84
CA GLU A 182 10.05 -15.97 -0.68
C GLU A 182 9.33 -16.15 0.65
N GLU A 183 8.16 -15.52 0.84
CA GLU A 183 7.36 -15.62 2.07
C GLU A 183 6.67 -16.99 2.19
N ASP A 184 5.95 -17.40 1.15
CA ASP A 184 5.28 -18.70 1.04
C ASP A 184 5.00 -18.97 -0.45
N LEU A 185 5.61 -20.01 -1.03
CA LEU A 185 5.61 -20.27 -2.48
C LEU A 185 4.21 -20.28 -3.14
N VAL A 186 3.18 -20.75 -2.41
CA VAL A 186 1.81 -20.85 -2.96
C VAL A 186 0.74 -20.48 -1.93
N HIS A 187 -0.06 -19.45 -2.23
CA HIS A 187 -1.15 -18.94 -1.38
C HIS A 187 -2.53 -19.35 -1.91
N ARG A 188 -3.37 -19.99 -1.08
CA ARG A 188 -4.81 -20.15 -1.40
C ARG A 188 -5.59 -18.87 -1.09
N VAL A 189 -6.35 -18.37 -2.08
CA VAL A 189 -7.30 -17.27 -1.90
C VAL A 189 -8.73 -17.76 -1.67
N ASP A 190 -9.24 -18.67 -2.51
CA ASP A 190 -10.63 -19.14 -2.45
C ASP A 190 -10.79 -20.59 -2.95
N GLY A 191 -11.95 -21.21 -2.71
CA GLY A 191 -12.28 -22.57 -3.13
C GLY A 191 -11.43 -23.66 -2.46
N LEU A 192 -11.06 -24.71 -3.19
CA LEU A 192 -10.23 -25.83 -2.71
C LEU A 192 -10.73 -26.48 -1.40
N ILE A 193 -12.05 -26.50 -1.23
CA ILE A 193 -12.69 -27.15 -0.08
C ILE A 193 -12.85 -28.64 -0.42
N THR A 194 -12.01 -29.47 0.18
CA THR A 194 -12.10 -30.94 0.13
C THR A 194 -13.24 -31.45 0.99
N THR A 195 -14.09 -32.31 0.44
CA THR A 195 -15.24 -32.93 1.13
C THR A 195 -15.31 -34.42 0.81
N GLU A 196 -15.93 -35.21 1.70
CA GLU A 196 -16.19 -36.63 1.43
C GLU A 196 -17.34 -36.78 0.42
N THR A 197 -17.13 -37.59 -0.61
CA THR A 197 -18.15 -38.04 -1.58
C THR A 197 -18.08 -39.56 -1.72
N GLY A 198 -19.09 -40.17 -2.33
CA GLY A 198 -19.13 -41.63 -2.57
C GLY A 198 -18.87 -42.47 -1.31
N THR A 199 -17.78 -43.25 -1.30
CA THR A 199 -17.30 -44.00 -0.13
C THR A 199 -15.79 -43.85 -0.04
N ARG A 200 -15.32 -42.99 0.87
CA ARG A 200 -13.92 -42.54 0.98
C ARG A 200 -13.36 -41.83 -0.26
N ASN A 201 -14.22 -41.42 -1.21
CA ASN A 201 -13.82 -40.61 -2.36
C ASN A 201 -13.80 -39.13 -1.96
N LEU A 202 -13.11 -38.29 -2.73
CA LEU A 202 -12.96 -36.87 -2.45
C LEU A 202 -13.63 -36.00 -3.51
N ALA A 203 -14.41 -35.03 -3.06
CA ALA A 203 -14.89 -33.92 -3.88
C ALA A 203 -14.16 -32.64 -3.46
N ILE A 204 -13.43 -32.00 -4.37
CA ILE A 204 -12.69 -30.76 -4.13
C ILE A 204 -13.33 -29.66 -4.97
N THR A 205 -13.77 -28.58 -4.32
CA THR A 205 -14.32 -27.44 -5.04
C THR A 205 -13.24 -26.70 -5.82
N ALA A 206 -13.59 -26.24 -7.04
CA ALA A 206 -12.74 -25.34 -7.82
C ALA A 206 -12.32 -24.12 -6.97
N GLY A 207 -11.06 -23.70 -7.08
CA GLY A 207 -10.53 -22.60 -6.29
C GLY A 207 -9.42 -21.81 -6.96
N VAL A 208 -8.75 -20.99 -6.16
CA VAL A 208 -7.78 -19.99 -6.60
C VAL A 208 -6.51 -20.11 -5.77
N LEU A 209 -5.41 -20.40 -6.44
CA LEU A 209 -4.04 -20.36 -5.90
C LEU A 209 -3.31 -19.14 -6.46
N TYR A 210 -2.31 -18.67 -5.73
CA TYR A 210 -1.37 -17.65 -6.17
C TYR A 210 0.05 -18.17 -5.96
N GLU A 211 0.88 -18.16 -7.01
CA GLU A 211 2.33 -18.31 -6.90
C GLU A 211 2.94 -16.93 -7.12
N GLY A 212 3.41 -16.30 -6.05
CA GLY A 212 3.70 -14.86 -6.08
C GLY A 212 2.46 -14.03 -6.40
N LEU A 213 2.52 -13.24 -7.47
CA LEU A 213 1.40 -12.49 -8.07
C LEU A 213 0.62 -13.28 -9.13
N ASN A 214 1.10 -14.46 -9.52
CA ASN A 214 0.53 -15.25 -10.60
C ASN A 214 -0.72 -15.99 -10.10
N ARG A 215 -1.88 -15.72 -10.71
CA ARG A 215 -3.16 -16.27 -10.28
C ARG A 215 -3.51 -17.54 -11.06
N HIS A 216 -3.56 -18.66 -10.37
CA HIS A 216 -3.96 -19.96 -10.89
C HIS A 216 -5.37 -20.33 -10.45
N THR A 217 -6.08 -21.14 -11.23
CA THR A 217 -7.44 -21.60 -10.93
C THR A 217 -7.57 -23.09 -11.14
N SER A 218 -8.05 -23.82 -10.14
CA SER A 218 -8.24 -25.26 -10.24
C SER A 218 -9.58 -25.64 -10.86
N LEU A 219 -9.62 -26.82 -11.46
CA LEU A 219 -10.88 -27.51 -11.78
C LEU A 219 -11.55 -28.04 -10.49
N PRO A 220 -12.86 -28.35 -10.53
CA PRO A 220 -13.54 -29.07 -9.45
C PRO A 220 -13.41 -30.59 -9.65
N PHE A 221 -12.84 -31.28 -8.66
CA PHE A 221 -12.61 -32.73 -8.70
C PHE A 221 -13.72 -33.49 -7.97
N ASP A 222 -14.12 -34.67 -8.49
CA ASP A 222 -14.97 -35.65 -7.80
C ASP A 222 -14.52 -37.08 -8.13
N THR A 223 -13.76 -37.69 -7.22
CA THR A 223 -13.14 -39.01 -7.45
C THR A 223 -14.08 -40.19 -7.22
N SER A 224 -15.38 -39.95 -7.01
CA SER A 224 -16.39 -41.03 -6.98
C SER A 224 -16.87 -41.44 -8.37
N ARG A 225 -16.46 -40.71 -9.41
CA ARG A 225 -16.90 -40.92 -10.79
C ARG A 225 -16.19 -42.11 -11.44
N SER A 226 -16.94 -43.17 -11.72
CA SER A 226 -16.48 -44.33 -12.47
C SER A 226 -17.60 -44.92 -13.32
N GLY A 227 -17.23 -45.69 -14.32
CA GLY A 227 -18.15 -46.35 -15.25
C GLY A 227 -17.45 -47.40 -16.11
N THR A 228 -18.13 -47.82 -17.17
CA THR A 228 -17.59 -48.74 -18.17
C THR A 228 -17.95 -48.18 -19.54
N ALA A 229 -16.97 -48.06 -20.43
CA ALA A 229 -17.23 -47.67 -21.80
C ALA A 229 -18.19 -48.68 -22.46
N ASP A 230 -19.12 -48.20 -23.30
CA ASP A 230 -20.09 -49.06 -23.98
C ASP A 230 -19.98 -49.03 -25.53
N PHE A 231 -19.11 -48.16 -26.06
CA PHE A 231 -18.85 -48.04 -27.49
C PHE A 231 -17.44 -47.51 -27.80
N ASN A 232 -16.84 -48.08 -28.85
CA ASN A 232 -15.54 -47.70 -29.39
C ASN A 232 -15.68 -46.64 -30.49
N GLU A 233 -15.13 -45.46 -30.26
CA GLU A 233 -14.87 -44.46 -31.29
C GLU A 233 -13.56 -43.71 -30.98
N VAL A 234 -12.75 -43.46 -32.03
CA VAL A 234 -11.41 -42.90 -31.90
C VAL A 234 -11.42 -41.57 -31.15
N ASN A 235 -10.61 -41.49 -30.08
CA ASN A 235 -10.50 -40.34 -29.18
C ASN A 235 -11.83 -39.97 -28.47
N LYS A 236 -12.69 -40.95 -28.17
CA LYS A 236 -13.94 -40.76 -27.42
C LYS A 236 -13.98 -41.59 -26.14
N LEU A 237 -14.83 -41.17 -25.22
CA LEU A 237 -15.40 -42.04 -24.19
C LEU A 237 -16.92 -41.98 -24.32
N HIS A 238 -17.52 -43.13 -24.61
CA HIS A 238 -18.97 -43.33 -24.67
C HIS A 238 -19.41 -44.18 -23.45
N ASP A 239 -20.36 -43.67 -22.67
CA ASP A 239 -21.05 -44.43 -21.63
C ASP A 239 -22.50 -43.90 -21.51
N ALA A 240 -23.49 -44.71 -21.88
CA ALA A 240 -24.90 -44.36 -21.78
C ALA A 240 -25.39 -44.01 -20.35
N GLY A 241 -24.60 -44.30 -19.32
CA GLY A 241 -24.81 -43.96 -17.91
C GLY A 241 -23.84 -42.94 -17.31
N GLY A 242 -22.87 -42.41 -18.07
CA GLY A 242 -21.70 -41.69 -17.53
C GLY A 242 -21.94 -40.34 -16.81
N ASP A 243 -23.15 -39.78 -16.92
CA ASP A 243 -23.57 -38.47 -16.38
C ASP A 243 -22.57 -37.34 -16.66
N PHE A 244 -21.97 -37.34 -17.86
CA PHE A 244 -20.91 -36.42 -18.22
C PHE A 244 -21.41 -34.96 -18.28
N SER A 245 -20.50 -34.01 -18.12
CA SER A 245 -20.85 -32.60 -18.08
C SER A 245 -19.77 -31.70 -18.69
N VAL A 246 -20.14 -30.45 -19.01
CA VAL A 246 -19.19 -29.41 -19.41
C VAL A 246 -18.09 -29.12 -18.38
N LYS A 247 -18.25 -29.55 -17.12
CA LYS A 247 -17.24 -29.40 -16.06
C LYS A 247 -16.14 -30.45 -16.14
N ASP A 248 -16.32 -31.48 -16.96
CA ASP A 248 -15.35 -32.57 -17.10
C ASP A 248 -14.34 -32.31 -18.22
N VAL A 249 -14.53 -31.25 -19.00
CA VAL A 249 -13.53 -30.74 -19.94
C VAL A 249 -12.31 -30.21 -19.19
N GLY A 250 -11.13 -30.66 -19.58
CA GLY A 250 -9.84 -30.38 -18.94
C GLY A 250 -9.43 -31.39 -17.87
N LYS A 251 -10.33 -32.32 -17.48
CA LYS A 251 -10.00 -33.37 -16.51
C LYS A 251 -9.24 -34.54 -17.14
N SER A 252 -8.56 -35.29 -16.28
CA SER A 252 -7.97 -36.57 -16.60
C SER A 252 -8.97 -37.72 -16.40
N VAL A 253 -8.93 -38.68 -17.31
CA VAL A 253 -9.64 -39.96 -17.25
C VAL A 253 -8.63 -41.10 -17.29
N HIS A 254 -8.85 -42.13 -16.47
CA HIS A 254 -7.99 -43.31 -16.36
C HIS A 254 -8.75 -44.54 -16.83
N ASN A 255 -8.18 -45.27 -17.79
CA ASN A 255 -8.63 -46.60 -18.19
C ASN A 255 -8.06 -47.62 -17.21
N THR A 256 -8.92 -48.09 -16.30
CA THR A 256 -8.56 -49.06 -15.26
C THR A 256 -8.44 -50.50 -15.77
N THR A 257 -8.75 -50.77 -17.03
CA THR A 257 -8.57 -52.11 -17.64
C THR A 257 -7.12 -52.34 -18.06
N ASP A 258 -6.42 -51.32 -18.57
CA ASP A 258 -5.05 -51.43 -19.12
C ASP A 258 -4.03 -50.45 -18.54
N ASP A 259 -4.43 -49.60 -17.59
CA ASP A 259 -3.62 -48.57 -16.92
C ASP A 259 -3.12 -47.46 -17.87
N THR A 260 -3.96 -47.09 -18.84
CA THR A 260 -3.73 -45.93 -19.73
C THR A 260 -4.52 -44.69 -19.29
N TYR A 261 -4.00 -43.52 -19.63
CA TYR A 261 -4.52 -42.22 -19.17
C TYR A 261 -4.83 -41.31 -20.36
N GLY A 262 -5.83 -40.44 -20.22
CA GLY A 262 -6.25 -39.50 -21.25
C GLY A 262 -6.79 -38.19 -20.67
N THR A 263 -6.74 -37.11 -21.46
CA THR A 263 -7.31 -35.81 -21.09
C THR A 263 -8.59 -35.55 -21.86
N ILE A 264 -9.64 -35.09 -21.19
CA ILE A 264 -10.93 -34.76 -21.81
C ILE A 264 -10.84 -33.37 -22.46
N THR A 265 -11.00 -33.31 -23.78
CA THR A 265 -10.83 -32.07 -24.58
C THR A 265 -12.15 -31.39 -24.94
N ALA A 266 -13.27 -32.12 -24.97
CA ALA A 266 -14.59 -31.53 -25.17
C ALA A 266 -15.73 -32.40 -24.61
N PHE A 267 -16.77 -31.74 -24.11
CA PHE A 267 -18.06 -32.33 -23.76
C PHE A 267 -18.98 -32.31 -24.98
N VAL A 268 -19.62 -33.43 -25.30
CA VAL A 268 -20.59 -33.53 -26.40
C VAL A 268 -22.01 -33.59 -25.84
N ASP A 269 -22.29 -34.59 -25.02
CA ASP A 269 -23.50 -34.69 -24.20
C ASP A 269 -23.25 -35.53 -22.94
N SER A 270 -24.29 -35.80 -22.14
CA SER A 270 -24.18 -36.54 -20.87
C SER A 270 -23.73 -37.99 -20.99
N THR A 271 -23.54 -38.50 -22.22
CA THR A 271 -23.12 -39.87 -22.53
C THR A 271 -21.86 -39.94 -23.40
N GLU A 272 -21.37 -38.80 -23.92
CA GLU A 272 -20.19 -38.75 -24.80
C GLU A 272 -19.20 -37.63 -24.40
N LEU A 273 -17.93 -38.02 -24.23
CA LEU A 273 -16.78 -37.13 -24.08
C LEU A 273 -15.79 -37.31 -25.24
N THR A 274 -15.08 -36.23 -25.58
CA THR A 274 -13.95 -36.24 -26.52
C THR A 274 -12.64 -36.14 -25.75
N LEU A 275 -11.66 -36.93 -26.15
CA LEU A 275 -10.36 -37.06 -25.51
C LEU A 275 -9.23 -36.49 -26.39
N ALA A 276 -8.04 -36.31 -25.81
CA ALA A 276 -6.84 -35.87 -26.54
C ALA A 276 -6.21 -36.99 -27.39
N GLY A 277 -6.46 -38.24 -27.03
CA GLY A 277 -5.96 -39.44 -27.69
C GLY A 277 -6.88 -40.63 -27.45
N ASP A 278 -6.53 -41.77 -28.04
CA ASP A 278 -7.40 -42.95 -28.13
C ASP A 278 -7.23 -43.88 -26.92
N THR A 279 -7.73 -43.45 -25.77
CA THR A 279 -7.56 -44.14 -24.46
C THR A 279 -8.54 -45.32 -24.25
N PHE A 280 -9.58 -45.44 -25.07
CA PHE A 280 -10.63 -46.48 -24.96
C PHE A 280 -10.82 -47.23 -26.31
N PRO A 281 -9.79 -47.97 -26.78
CA PRO A 281 -9.75 -48.54 -28.12
C PRO A 281 -10.60 -49.81 -28.32
N ASP A 282 -11.17 -50.42 -27.27
CA ASP A 282 -12.00 -51.64 -27.38
C ASP A 282 -13.50 -51.34 -27.17
N GLY A 283 -13.86 -50.37 -26.33
CA GLY A 283 -15.24 -49.93 -26.07
C GLY A 283 -16.00 -50.78 -25.04
N ASP A 284 -15.28 -51.47 -24.16
CA ASP A 284 -15.81 -52.24 -23.02
C ASP A 284 -14.97 -52.10 -21.72
N GLU A 285 -14.07 -51.11 -21.68
CA GLU A 285 -13.11 -50.89 -20.61
C GLU A 285 -13.68 -50.08 -19.44
N ASN A 286 -13.20 -50.34 -18.22
CA ASN A 286 -13.65 -49.63 -17.02
C ASN A 286 -12.86 -48.34 -16.84
N TYR A 287 -13.51 -47.25 -16.46
CA TYR A 287 -12.87 -45.95 -16.30
C TYR A 287 -13.13 -45.29 -14.94
N THR A 288 -12.23 -44.40 -14.55
CA THR A 288 -12.42 -43.41 -13.48
C THR A 288 -12.14 -42.00 -14.00
N ILE A 289 -12.86 -41.00 -13.49
CA ILE A 289 -12.64 -39.57 -13.76
C ILE A 289 -12.28 -38.91 -12.43
N ASP A 290 -11.29 -38.03 -12.44
CA ASP A 290 -10.63 -37.46 -11.26
C ASP A 290 -10.02 -38.54 -10.33
N PHE A 291 -8.70 -38.58 -10.30
CA PHE A 291 -7.90 -39.45 -9.45
C PHE A 291 -6.69 -38.65 -8.96
N TRP A 292 -5.99 -39.16 -7.94
CA TRP A 292 -4.76 -38.57 -7.43
C TRP A 292 -3.57 -39.52 -7.54
N THR A 293 -2.38 -38.97 -7.37
CA THR A 293 -1.18 -39.76 -7.08
C THR A 293 -1.00 -39.89 -5.57
N TYR A 294 -0.95 -41.12 -5.05
CA TYR A 294 -0.69 -41.41 -3.65
C TYR A 294 0.82 -41.58 -3.42
N HIS A 295 1.35 -40.98 -2.37
CA HIS A 295 2.78 -40.99 -2.03
C HIS A 295 3.04 -41.63 -0.65
N TYR A 296 3.95 -42.59 -0.60
CA TYR A 296 4.53 -43.12 0.64
C TYR A 296 6.06 -43.21 0.56
N TYR A 297 6.73 -43.41 1.69
CA TYR A 297 8.19 -43.45 1.75
C TYR A 297 8.64 -44.86 2.13
N ASP A 298 9.49 -45.48 1.33
CA ASP A 298 9.97 -46.83 1.58
C ASP A 298 11.47 -46.81 1.89
N GLY A 299 11.79 -47.11 3.15
CA GLY A 299 13.15 -47.21 3.68
C GLY A 299 13.88 -48.52 3.38
N ASP A 300 13.18 -49.57 2.90
CA ASP A 300 13.76 -50.89 2.59
C ASP A 300 14.06 -51.05 1.09
N LEU A 301 13.69 -50.06 0.26
CA LEU A 301 14.22 -49.93 -1.10
C LEU A 301 15.74 -49.74 -1.07
N GLY A 302 16.44 -50.37 -2.03
CA GLY A 302 17.91 -50.36 -2.09
C GLY A 302 18.55 -48.97 -1.95
N PRO A 303 18.03 -47.96 -2.67
CA PRO A 303 17.99 -46.57 -2.25
C PRO A 303 16.61 -46.22 -1.67
N ALA A 304 16.55 -45.79 -0.42
CA ALA A 304 15.31 -45.35 0.21
C ALA A 304 14.71 -44.14 -0.54
N ALA A 305 13.42 -44.21 -0.87
CA ALA A 305 12.78 -43.27 -1.80
C ALA A 305 11.29 -43.05 -1.48
N TRP A 306 10.73 -41.98 -2.04
CA TRP A 306 9.28 -41.86 -2.18
C TRP A 306 8.79 -42.76 -3.32
N VAL A 307 7.65 -43.39 -3.11
CA VAL A 307 6.98 -44.28 -4.07
C VAL A 307 5.62 -43.69 -4.40
N GLU A 308 5.34 -43.62 -5.69
CA GLU A 308 4.12 -43.05 -6.26
C GLU A 308 3.13 -44.15 -6.69
N VAL A 309 1.84 -43.90 -6.49
CA VAL A 309 0.74 -44.77 -6.91
C VAL A 309 -0.30 -43.90 -7.64
N HIS A 310 -0.30 -43.97 -8.96
CA HIS A 310 -1.23 -43.22 -9.82
C HIS A 310 -2.64 -43.85 -9.81
N GLY A 311 -3.65 -43.12 -10.30
CA GLY A 311 -5.01 -43.64 -10.45
C GLY A 311 -5.79 -43.86 -9.14
N ALA A 312 -5.31 -43.37 -7.99
CA ALA A 312 -5.98 -43.57 -6.72
C ALA A 312 -7.26 -42.70 -6.61
N THR A 313 -8.37 -43.30 -6.16
CA THR A 313 -9.69 -42.62 -6.07
C THR A 313 -10.31 -42.66 -4.67
N GLN A 314 -9.75 -43.43 -3.73
CA GLN A 314 -10.22 -43.57 -2.35
C GLN A 314 -9.07 -43.44 -1.35
N ILE A 315 -9.30 -42.73 -0.25
CA ILE A 315 -8.36 -42.70 0.88
C ILE A 315 -8.32 -44.09 1.52
N ASP A 316 -7.11 -44.53 1.86
CA ASP A 316 -6.90 -45.81 2.49
C ASP A 316 -7.33 -45.80 3.97
N ASN A 317 -7.96 -46.89 4.39
CA ASN A 317 -8.38 -47.18 5.77
C ASN A 317 -7.79 -48.49 6.31
N ALA A 318 -6.82 -49.08 5.60
CA ALA A 318 -6.17 -50.33 5.92
C ALA A 318 -4.68 -50.16 6.25
N GLN A 319 -3.95 -49.25 5.59
CA GLN A 319 -2.50 -49.08 5.75
C GLN A 319 -2.06 -47.63 6.05
N TYR A 320 -0.90 -47.51 6.68
CA TYR A 320 -0.15 -46.26 6.87
C TYR A 320 1.28 -46.42 6.33
N ASN A 321 2.00 -45.30 6.24
CA ASN A 321 3.39 -45.26 5.81
C ASN A 321 4.34 -45.52 7.00
N ASP A 322 4.85 -46.74 7.14
CA ASP A 322 6.01 -47.01 7.99
C ASP A 322 7.27 -46.69 7.20
N VAL A 323 7.88 -45.54 7.50
CA VAL A 323 9.05 -45.01 6.80
C VAL A 323 10.27 -45.96 6.78
N ALA A 324 10.27 -47.03 7.59
CA ALA A 324 11.30 -48.05 7.55
C ALA A 324 11.05 -49.15 6.49
N THR A 325 9.80 -49.44 6.12
CA THR A 325 9.42 -50.59 5.27
C THR A 325 8.25 -50.34 4.30
N GLY A 326 7.88 -49.08 4.07
CA GLY A 326 6.77 -48.72 3.19
C GLY A 326 5.39 -48.90 3.85
N LEU A 327 4.40 -49.43 3.12
CA LEU A 327 3.02 -49.51 3.61
C LEU A 327 2.80 -50.65 4.61
N ALA A 328 2.35 -50.31 5.82
CA ALA A 328 2.08 -51.24 6.91
C ALA A 328 0.60 -51.19 7.35
N ASN A 329 0.02 -52.32 7.74
CA ASN A 329 -1.38 -52.38 8.18
C ASN A 329 -1.61 -51.65 9.51
N PHE A 330 -2.72 -50.90 9.63
CA PHE A 330 -3.17 -50.32 10.90
C PHE A 330 -3.46 -51.38 11.96
N THR A 331 -3.24 -51.04 13.23
CA THR A 331 -3.83 -51.76 14.36
C THR A 331 -5.33 -51.46 14.43
N ALA A 332 -6.13 -52.41 14.92
CA ALA A 332 -7.55 -52.19 15.18
C ALA A 332 -7.79 -50.94 16.06
N ASN A 333 -8.83 -50.16 15.74
CA ASN A 333 -9.19 -48.90 16.38
C ASN A 333 -8.14 -47.77 16.28
N ARG A 334 -7.22 -47.81 15.31
CA ARG A 334 -6.30 -46.72 15.00
C ARG A 334 -6.77 -45.87 13.83
N TYR A 335 -6.12 -44.74 13.64
CA TYR A 335 -6.48 -43.68 12.71
C TYR A 335 -5.30 -43.38 11.79
N GLY A 336 -5.57 -43.43 10.48
CA GLY A 336 -4.69 -42.87 9.47
C GLY A 336 -4.84 -41.36 9.39
N VAL A 337 -3.76 -40.71 8.98
CA VAL A 337 -3.77 -39.32 8.51
C VAL A 337 -3.37 -39.34 7.04
N SER A 338 -4.04 -38.56 6.21
CA SER A 338 -3.69 -38.35 4.81
C SER A 338 -3.66 -36.86 4.50
N TRP A 339 -2.58 -36.41 3.86
CA TRP A 339 -2.32 -35.01 3.57
C TRP A 339 -2.56 -34.74 2.08
N VAL A 340 -3.54 -33.89 1.77
CA VAL A 340 -3.96 -33.61 0.39
C VAL A 340 -3.30 -32.32 -0.08
N PHE A 341 -2.59 -32.39 -1.19
CA PHE A 341 -1.88 -31.27 -1.81
C PHE A 341 -2.39 -31.06 -3.25
N MET A 342 -2.62 -29.82 -3.64
CA MET A 342 -3.06 -29.44 -5.00
C MET A 342 -1.86 -28.93 -5.80
N GLU A 343 -1.67 -29.39 -7.05
CA GLU A 343 -0.65 -28.80 -7.95
C GLU A 343 -0.99 -27.34 -8.27
N ILE A 344 0.04 -26.51 -8.50
CA ILE A 344 -0.16 -25.07 -8.74
C ILE A 344 -1.01 -24.79 -9.98
N ASP A 345 -0.91 -25.63 -11.02
CA ASP A 345 -1.75 -25.49 -12.22
C ASP A 345 -3.24 -25.80 -11.98
N GLY A 346 -3.56 -26.49 -10.88
CA GLY A 346 -4.90 -26.88 -10.49
C GLY A 346 -5.56 -27.96 -11.37
N LEU A 347 -4.76 -28.73 -12.12
CA LEU A 347 -5.19 -29.82 -13.00
C LEU A 347 -5.09 -31.20 -12.34
N HIS A 348 -4.20 -31.37 -11.37
CA HIS A 348 -4.02 -32.63 -10.63
C HIS A 348 -3.77 -32.38 -9.13
N PHE A 349 -3.90 -33.44 -8.34
CA PHE A 349 -3.63 -33.37 -6.90
C PHE A 349 -2.98 -34.66 -6.37
N HIS A 350 -2.31 -34.54 -5.23
CA HIS A 350 -1.57 -35.61 -4.60
C HIS A 350 -2.07 -35.86 -3.17
N VAL A 351 -1.89 -37.09 -2.70
CA VAL A 351 -2.14 -37.45 -1.30
C VAL A 351 -0.90 -38.12 -0.72
N VAL A 352 -0.39 -37.60 0.41
CA VAL A 352 0.75 -38.18 1.13
C VAL A 352 0.24 -38.95 2.34
N TYR A 353 0.65 -40.21 2.48
CA TYR A 353 0.35 -41.02 3.65
C TYR A 353 1.00 -40.45 4.92
N GLY A 354 0.21 -40.33 5.99
CA GLY A 354 0.71 -40.08 7.35
C GLY A 354 1.57 -41.23 7.87
N GLN A 355 2.59 -40.88 8.65
CA GLN A 355 3.68 -41.76 9.02
C GLN A 355 3.46 -42.50 10.36
N GLY A 356 2.23 -42.93 10.66
CA GLY A 356 1.96 -43.59 11.94
C GLY A 356 0.59 -44.23 12.15
N ASP A 357 0.58 -45.20 13.05
CA ASP A 357 -0.58 -45.97 13.55
C ASP A 357 -1.27 -45.21 14.70
N TYR A 358 -1.84 -44.03 14.42
CA TYR A 358 -2.22 -43.06 15.46
C TYR A 358 -3.47 -43.45 16.26
N LYS A 359 -3.55 -42.99 17.51
CA LYS A 359 -4.83 -42.81 18.22
C LYS A 359 -5.50 -41.50 17.81
N VAL A 360 -6.79 -41.33 18.06
CA VAL A 360 -7.58 -40.18 17.55
C VAL A 360 -6.94 -38.81 17.86
N ASN A 361 -6.49 -38.59 19.10
CA ASN A 361 -5.81 -37.35 19.50
C ASN A 361 -4.43 -37.20 18.86
N GLN A 362 -3.67 -38.29 18.72
CA GLN A 362 -2.39 -38.29 18.02
C GLN A 362 -2.57 -38.01 16.53
N ALA A 363 -3.69 -38.42 15.92
CA ALA A 363 -4.04 -38.11 14.55
C ALA A 363 -4.44 -36.63 14.39
N GLU A 364 -5.18 -36.05 15.34
CA GLU A 364 -5.45 -34.59 15.38
C GLU A 364 -4.15 -33.77 15.50
N GLU A 365 -3.23 -34.18 16.38
CA GLU A 365 -1.95 -33.49 16.65
C GLU A 365 -0.84 -33.79 15.61
N ALA A 366 -0.98 -34.83 14.78
CA ALA A 366 0.04 -35.18 13.78
C ALA A 366 0.32 -34.00 12.83
N GLY A 367 1.59 -33.60 12.74
CA GLY A 367 2.06 -32.62 11.74
C GLY A 367 2.25 -33.26 10.37
N VAL A 368 2.41 -32.40 9.35
CA VAL A 368 2.85 -32.80 8.01
C VAL A 368 4.19 -33.55 8.12
N PRO A 369 4.43 -34.63 7.35
CA PRO A 369 5.71 -35.33 7.30
C PRO A 369 6.90 -34.37 7.15
N SER A 370 7.99 -34.63 7.89
CA SER A 370 9.17 -33.76 7.94
C SER A 370 10.03 -33.81 6.66
N SER A 371 9.83 -34.84 5.85
CA SER A 371 10.20 -34.88 4.43
C SER A 371 8.92 -35.13 3.62
N LEU A 372 8.90 -34.64 2.39
CA LEU A 372 7.82 -34.83 1.43
C LEU A 372 8.41 -35.24 0.07
N PRO A 373 7.62 -35.79 -0.87
CA PRO A 373 8.02 -35.96 -2.26
C PRO A 373 8.47 -34.63 -2.88
N ASN A 374 9.40 -34.69 -3.84
CA ASN A 374 9.95 -33.46 -4.43
C ASN A 374 8.88 -32.68 -5.20
N ILE A 375 7.97 -33.34 -5.94
CA ILE A 375 6.86 -32.67 -6.62
C ILE A 375 5.91 -31.96 -5.63
N VAL A 376 5.57 -32.63 -4.52
CA VAL A 376 4.71 -32.08 -3.45
C VAL A 376 5.38 -30.90 -2.74
N THR A 377 6.69 -30.94 -2.53
CA THR A 377 7.45 -29.88 -1.85
C THR A 377 7.60 -28.62 -2.71
N ASN A 378 7.75 -28.80 -4.03
CA ASN A 378 8.22 -27.76 -4.94
C ASN A 378 7.13 -27.17 -5.85
N TYR A 379 6.00 -27.86 -6.04
CA TYR A 379 5.00 -27.51 -7.05
C TYR A 379 3.54 -27.62 -6.54
N CYS A 380 3.33 -27.78 -5.24
CA CYS A 380 2.00 -28.02 -4.67
C CYS A 380 1.71 -27.22 -3.39
N ALA A 381 0.42 -26.97 -3.13
CA ALA A 381 -0.08 -26.34 -1.90
C ALA A 381 -0.86 -27.33 -1.04
N LEU A 382 -0.67 -27.31 0.29
CA LEU A 382 -1.46 -28.13 1.22
C LEU A 382 -2.91 -27.62 1.29
N ILE A 383 -3.89 -28.47 0.97
CA ILE A 383 -5.31 -28.11 0.97
C ILE A 383 -6.15 -28.80 2.06
N ALA A 384 -5.80 -30.02 2.47
CA ALA A 384 -6.54 -30.69 3.53
C ALA A 384 -5.70 -31.70 4.32
N LYS A 385 -6.09 -31.89 5.58
CA LYS A 385 -5.70 -33.01 6.42
C LYS A 385 -6.94 -33.87 6.67
N ILE A 386 -6.86 -35.13 6.25
CA ILE A 386 -7.92 -36.13 6.40
C ILE A 386 -7.52 -37.11 7.48
N ILE A 387 -8.42 -37.40 8.41
CA ILE A 387 -8.27 -38.39 9.47
C ILE A 387 -9.35 -39.47 9.26
N LEU A 388 -8.95 -40.74 9.22
CA LEU A 388 -9.85 -41.87 8.97
C LEU A 388 -9.50 -43.06 9.86
N GLN A 389 -10.50 -43.65 10.52
CA GLN A 389 -10.31 -44.82 11.39
C GLN A 389 -10.20 -46.11 10.56
N GLN A 390 -9.34 -47.02 11.02
CA GLN A 390 -9.15 -48.36 10.46
C GLN A 390 -10.50 -49.06 10.19
N GLY A 391 -10.72 -49.46 8.94
CA GLY A 391 -11.92 -50.17 8.51
C GLY A 391 -13.23 -49.36 8.48
N GLN A 392 -13.23 -48.06 8.85
CA GLN A 392 -14.39 -47.19 8.75
C GLN A 392 -14.47 -46.47 7.39
N THR A 393 -15.62 -45.92 7.06
CA THR A 393 -15.82 -45.13 5.82
C THR A 393 -15.80 -43.63 6.06
N THR A 394 -16.35 -43.15 7.18
CA THR A 394 -16.52 -41.72 7.48
C THR A 394 -15.22 -41.02 7.83
N MET A 395 -14.98 -39.89 7.18
CA MET A 395 -13.78 -39.07 7.34
C MET A 395 -13.99 -37.89 8.29
N THR A 396 -12.90 -37.46 8.92
CA THR A 396 -12.78 -36.12 9.50
C THR A 396 -11.82 -35.32 8.63
N ILE A 397 -12.30 -34.25 8.00
CA ILE A 397 -11.52 -33.40 7.09
C ILE A 397 -11.31 -32.03 7.75
N THR A 398 -10.07 -31.57 7.77
CA THR A 398 -9.65 -30.29 8.36
C THR A 398 -8.77 -29.51 7.39
N TYR A 399 -8.78 -28.18 7.47
CA TYR A 399 -8.11 -27.30 6.49
C TYR A 399 -7.09 -26.38 7.18
N PRO A 400 -5.92 -26.13 6.57
CA PRO A 400 -4.87 -25.34 7.20
C PRO A 400 -5.24 -23.86 7.41
N TRP A 401 -6.22 -23.31 6.66
CA TRP A 401 -6.65 -21.91 6.78
C TRP A 401 -7.86 -21.66 7.70
N THR A 402 -8.64 -22.68 8.10
CA THR A 402 -9.81 -22.48 8.99
C THR A 402 -9.54 -22.82 10.44
N THR A 403 -8.52 -23.65 10.69
CA THR A 403 -8.24 -24.24 12.00
C THR A 403 -6.75 -24.35 12.19
N VAL A 404 -6.21 -23.66 13.20
CA VAL A 404 -4.96 -24.10 13.82
C VAL A 404 -5.19 -25.55 14.28
N PHE A 405 -4.22 -26.45 14.08
CA PHE A 405 -4.31 -27.85 14.49
C PHE A 405 -4.25 -27.99 16.03
N THR A 406 -5.28 -27.51 16.72
CA THR A 406 -5.48 -27.63 18.17
C THR A 406 -6.61 -28.62 18.43
N SER A 407 -6.35 -29.66 19.22
CA SER A 407 -7.31 -30.70 19.53
C SER A 407 -8.57 -30.14 20.22
N SER A 408 -9.74 -30.59 19.79
CA SER A 408 -11.03 -30.22 20.40
C SER A 408 -11.68 -31.36 21.17
N LEU A 409 -11.16 -32.57 21.03
CA LEU A 409 -11.55 -33.74 21.79
C LEU A 409 -10.74 -33.80 23.10
N ALA A 410 -11.41 -33.53 24.22
CA ALA A 410 -10.84 -33.77 25.55
C ALA A 410 -10.45 -35.25 25.68
N THR A 411 -9.26 -35.52 26.22
CA THR A 411 -8.68 -36.86 26.37
C THR A 411 -9.68 -37.88 26.90
N ASP A 412 -10.09 -38.80 26.03
CA ASP A 412 -10.67 -40.06 26.48
C ASP A 412 -9.56 -40.89 27.15
N HIS A 413 -9.80 -41.35 28.38
CA HIS A 413 -8.75 -41.88 29.24
C HIS A 413 -8.24 -43.25 28.75
N GLY A 414 -9.07 -44.01 28.03
CA GLY A 414 -8.67 -45.23 27.29
C GLY A 414 -7.64 -45.00 26.16
N SER A 415 -7.37 -43.75 25.77
CA SER A 415 -6.42 -43.44 24.70
C SER A 415 -4.94 -43.40 25.10
N LEU A 416 -4.52 -43.92 26.26
CA LEU A 416 -3.09 -44.17 26.55
C LEU A 416 -2.64 -45.59 26.13
N GLY A 417 -1.46 -45.72 25.52
CA GLY A 417 -0.99 -47.00 24.97
C GLY A 417 -0.44 -47.93 26.05
N GLY A 418 -1.09 -49.08 26.27
CA GLY A 418 -0.58 -50.13 27.17
C GLY A 418 -1.63 -50.84 28.03
N LEU A 419 -2.85 -50.30 28.11
CA LEU A 419 -3.97 -50.89 28.85
C LEU A 419 -5.22 -50.84 27.96
N GLY A 420 -6.01 -51.92 27.94
CA GLY A 420 -7.31 -51.93 27.25
C GLY A 420 -8.43 -51.33 28.13
N ASP A 421 -9.63 -51.18 27.55
CA ASP A 421 -10.86 -50.59 28.14
C ASP A 421 -11.39 -51.22 29.45
N VAL A 422 -10.61 -52.09 30.09
CA VAL A 422 -10.85 -52.59 31.45
C VAL A 422 -10.34 -51.62 32.52
N ALA A 423 -9.37 -50.75 32.22
CA ALA A 423 -8.52 -50.11 33.22
C ALA A 423 -9.02 -48.80 33.88
N ASP A 424 -9.93 -48.03 33.25
CA ASP A 424 -10.43 -46.76 33.84
C ASP A 424 -11.26 -46.95 35.12
N HIS A 425 -11.60 -48.19 35.46
CA HIS A 425 -12.30 -48.55 36.71
C HIS A 425 -11.64 -49.71 37.48
N ASP A 426 -10.36 -50.02 37.26
CA ASP A 426 -9.66 -51.07 38.05
C ASP A 426 -9.49 -50.71 39.55
N TYR A 427 -9.74 -49.45 39.93
CA TYR A 427 -9.79 -48.99 41.31
C TYR A 427 -11.21 -48.68 41.83
N ALA A 428 -12.26 -48.98 41.06
CA ALA A 428 -13.64 -48.62 41.40
C ALA A 428 -14.55 -49.82 41.67
N LEU A 429 -15.21 -49.81 42.81
CA LEU A 429 -16.33 -50.71 43.09
C LEU A 429 -17.54 -50.31 42.24
N LEU A 430 -18.10 -51.25 41.48
CA LEU A 430 -19.30 -50.98 40.67
C LEU A 430 -20.53 -50.83 41.58
N HIS A 431 -21.32 -49.78 41.35
CA HIS A 431 -22.56 -49.50 42.10
C HIS A 431 -23.64 -50.59 41.95
N ASN A 432 -23.49 -51.51 40.99
CA ASN A 432 -24.37 -52.66 40.78
C ASN A 432 -23.91 -53.94 41.52
N GLY A 433 -22.84 -53.85 42.31
CA GLY A 433 -22.31 -54.96 43.12
C GLY A 433 -21.59 -56.07 42.34
N THR A 434 -21.37 -55.94 41.03
CA THR A 434 -20.78 -57.01 40.21
C THR A 434 -19.25 -57.11 40.31
N ARG A 435 -18.57 -56.15 40.97
CA ARG A 435 -17.16 -56.23 41.37
C ARG A 435 -17.04 -56.10 42.89
N ALA A 436 -16.43 -57.09 43.54
CA ALA A 436 -16.17 -57.11 44.98
C ALA A 436 -14.68 -56.85 45.27
N LEU A 437 -14.36 -56.31 46.45
CA LEU A 437 -12.97 -56.18 46.91
C LEU A 437 -12.35 -57.57 47.07
N SER A 438 -11.23 -57.83 46.38
CA SER A 438 -10.54 -59.12 46.36
C SER A 438 -9.44 -59.28 47.42
N GLY A 439 -9.27 -58.29 48.31
CA GLY A 439 -8.27 -58.30 49.38
C GLY A 439 -8.51 -57.22 50.44
N ALA A 440 -7.66 -57.21 51.48
CA ALA A 440 -7.68 -56.16 52.50
C ALA A 440 -7.12 -54.85 51.92
N TRP A 441 -7.88 -53.76 52.02
CA TRP A 441 -7.51 -52.46 51.47
C TRP A 441 -7.15 -51.49 52.60
N ASP A 442 -5.88 -51.08 52.68
CA ASP A 442 -5.45 -50.00 53.56
C ASP A 442 -5.78 -48.65 52.92
N MET A 443 -6.84 -48.01 53.41
CA MET A 443 -7.38 -46.75 52.93
C MET A 443 -6.84 -45.52 53.69
N GLY A 444 -5.98 -45.73 54.70
CA GLY A 444 -5.58 -44.68 55.64
C GLY A 444 -6.74 -44.17 56.52
N SER A 445 -6.58 -42.98 57.11
CA SER A 445 -7.66 -42.34 57.88
C SER A 445 -8.71 -41.72 56.96
N GLN A 446 -9.94 -42.22 56.99
CA GLN A 446 -11.06 -41.71 56.20
C GLN A 446 -12.31 -41.43 57.05
N ALA A 447 -13.02 -40.35 56.72
CA ALA A 447 -14.28 -39.97 57.36
C ALA A 447 -15.47 -40.59 56.61
N VAL A 448 -15.89 -41.80 57.01
CA VAL A 448 -16.98 -42.52 56.35
C VAL A 448 -18.33 -42.15 56.98
N THR A 449 -19.21 -41.50 56.21
CA THR A 449 -20.44 -40.88 56.75
C THR A 449 -21.74 -41.66 56.48
N ASN A 450 -21.74 -42.62 55.55
CA ASN A 450 -22.94 -43.39 55.14
C ASN A 450 -22.61 -44.88 54.84
N LEU A 451 -21.94 -45.57 55.76
CA LEU A 451 -21.63 -47.01 55.60
C LEU A 451 -22.76 -47.90 56.14
N ASN A 452 -23.42 -48.66 55.27
CA ASN A 452 -24.31 -49.76 55.68
C ASN A 452 -23.58 -51.10 55.61
N MET A 453 -23.27 -51.72 56.75
CA MET A 453 -22.62 -53.03 56.82
C MET A 453 -23.66 -54.14 57.04
N ASP A 454 -24.14 -54.72 55.96
CA ASP A 454 -25.19 -55.77 56.01
C ASP A 454 -24.67 -57.10 56.60
N SER A 455 -23.36 -57.36 56.50
CA SER A 455 -22.64 -58.33 57.35
C SER A 455 -21.12 -58.08 57.33
N GLY A 456 -20.49 -57.96 58.51
CA GLY A 456 -19.02 -57.80 58.63
C GLY A 456 -18.56 -57.39 60.04
N THR A 457 -17.26 -57.56 60.31
CA THR A 457 -16.62 -57.18 61.59
C THR A 457 -15.76 -55.95 61.40
N ILE A 458 -15.94 -54.92 62.24
CA ILE A 458 -14.99 -53.79 62.33
C ILE A 458 -14.00 -54.10 63.46
N ASP A 459 -12.72 -54.21 63.13
CA ASP A 459 -11.63 -54.39 64.11
C ASP A 459 -10.76 -53.12 64.19
N GLY A 460 -10.18 -52.84 65.35
CA GLY A 460 -9.23 -51.72 65.57
C GLY A 460 -9.78 -50.27 65.57
N ALA A 461 -11.07 -50.03 65.34
CA ALA A 461 -11.62 -48.68 65.22
C ALA A 461 -11.83 -47.94 66.56
N THR A 462 -11.28 -46.71 66.68
CA THR A 462 -11.56 -45.81 67.82
C THR A 462 -12.78 -44.93 67.52
N ILE A 463 -13.94 -45.28 68.07
CA ILE A 463 -15.20 -44.55 67.82
C ILE A 463 -15.40 -43.44 68.86
N THR A 464 -15.19 -42.19 68.46
CA THR A 464 -15.44 -41.01 69.29
C THR A 464 -16.90 -40.53 69.16
N SER A 465 -17.67 -40.69 70.24
CA SER A 465 -19.07 -40.23 70.39
C SER A 465 -20.15 -40.94 69.53
N PRO A 466 -20.31 -42.27 69.62
CA PRO A 466 -21.35 -42.98 68.86
C PRO A 466 -22.76 -42.74 69.42
N ALA A 467 -23.69 -42.32 68.55
CA ALA A 467 -25.12 -42.33 68.83
C ALA A 467 -25.70 -43.74 68.58
N LEU A 468 -25.53 -44.65 69.55
CA LEU A 468 -26.00 -46.04 69.45
C LEU A 468 -27.52 -46.12 69.65
N ASN A 469 -28.28 -46.22 68.56
CA ASN A 469 -29.73 -46.41 68.59
C ASN A 469 -30.13 -47.88 68.31
N GLY A 470 -29.61 -48.82 69.12
CA GLY A 470 -29.86 -50.25 68.96
C GLY A 470 -29.18 -51.13 70.02
N THR A 471 -29.55 -52.40 70.09
CA THR A 471 -28.98 -53.38 71.04
C THR A 471 -27.57 -53.78 70.61
N VAL A 472 -26.58 -53.50 71.47
CA VAL A 472 -25.18 -53.87 71.25
C VAL A 472 -24.84 -55.14 72.05
N THR A 473 -24.62 -56.26 71.37
CA THR A 473 -24.12 -57.51 71.97
C THR A 473 -22.62 -57.65 71.74
N THR A 474 -21.80 -57.27 72.73
CA THR A 474 -20.34 -57.34 72.67
C THR A 474 -19.78 -58.58 73.36
N SER A 475 -19.03 -59.39 72.61
CA SER A 475 -18.15 -60.42 73.13
C SER A 475 -16.70 -59.98 72.97
N GLY A 476 -16.12 -59.33 74.00
CA GLY A 476 -14.66 -59.26 74.17
C GLY A 476 -13.91 -58.04 73.64
N LEU A 477 -14.48 -56.82 73.66
CA LEU A 477 -13.73 -55.57 73.39
C LEU A 477 -13.72 -54.61 74.59
N THR A 478 -12.56 -54.01 74.84
CA THR A 478 -12.29 -53.06 75.93
C THR A 478 -12.19 -51.64 75.37
N MET A 479 -12.95 -50.67 75.89
CA MET A 479 -12.96 -49.29 75.39
C MET A 479 -12.39 -48.26 76.38
N PRO A 480 -11.69 -47.20 75.90
CA PRO A 480 -11.25 -46.07 76.71
C PRO A 480 -12.41 -45.10 77.06
N PRO A 481 -12.22 -44.13 77.98
CA PRO A 481 -13.32 -43.44 78.66
C PRO A 481 -14.22 -42.57 77.76
N PHE A 482 -15.53 -42.70 77.93
CA PHE A 482 -16.54 -41.79 77.37
C PHE A 482 -17.60 -41.45 78.44
N THR A 483 -18.19 -40.25 78.35
CA THR A 483 -19.13 -39.73 79.35
C THR A 483 -20.58 -39.84 78.87
N LEU A 484 -21.43 -40.55 79.62
CA LEU A 484 -22.85 -40.73 79.28
C LEU A 484 -23.74 -39.61 79.83
N GLY A 485 -24.46 -38.93 78.93
CA GLY A 485 -25.55 -38.01 79.29
C GLY A 485 -26.88 -38.75 79.48
N GLY A 486 -27.05 -39.48 80.59
CA GLY A 486 -28.29 -40.18 80.90
C GLY A 486 -28.17 -41.12 82.10
N THR A 487 -29.31 -41.62 82.62
CA THR A 487 -29.32 -42.56 83.76
C THR A 487 -28.77 -43.93 83.32
N VAL A 488 -27.53 -44.21 83.72
CA VAL A 488 -26.86 -45.49 83.45
C VAL A 488 -27.37 -46.56 84.43
N THR A 489 -27.92 -47.67 83.92
CA THR A 489 -28.31 -48.83 84.72
C THR A 489 -27.43 -50.02 84.34
N ALA A 490 -26.44 -50.34 85.20
CA ALA A 490 -25.53 -51.47 84.99
C ALA A 490 -26.05 -52.73 85.70
N GLY A 491 -26.17 -53.84 84.98
CA GLY A 491 -26.50 -55.14 85.54
C GLY A 491 -25.26 -55.88 86.03
N THR A 492 -25.20 -56.16 87.34
CA THR A 492 -24.30 -57.14 87.99
C THR A 492 -22.78 -56.97 87.77
N ASN A 493 -22.31 -55.80 87.31
CA ASN A 493 -20.88 -55.43 87.33
C ASN A 493 -20.76 -53.96 87.75
N ASP A 494 -19.84 -53.68 88.67
CA ASP A 494 -19.80 -52.43 89.44
C ASP A 494 -18.93 -51.35 88.77
N ILE A 495 -19.54 -50.22 88.40
CA ILE A 495 -19.09 -48.91 88.90
C ILE A 495 -20.33 -48.14 89.38
N THR A 496 -20.86 -48.59 90.51
CA THR A 496 -21.75 -47.81 91.39
C THR A 496 -21.04 -47.36 92.66
N GLY A 497 -19.71 -47.16 92.56
CA GLY A 497 -18.90 -46.41 93.52
C GLY A 497 -19.04 -44.90 93.33
N VAL A 498 -18.86 -44.13 94.41
CA VAL A 498 -19.08 -42.68 94.44
C VAL A 498 -18.08 -41.92 93.55
N GLY A 499 -18.55 -41.42 92.40
CA GLY A 499 -17.83 -40.52 91.50
C GLY A 499 -18.00 -39.04 91.88
N THR A 500 -17.27 -38.59 92.90
CA THR A 500 -17.34 -37.22 93.43
C THR A 500 -16.74 -36.17 92.48
N LEU A 501 -17.52 -35.14 92.14
CA LEU A 501 -17.00 -33.76 92.13
C LEU A 501 -17.80 -32.82 93.06
N LYS A 502 -18.28 -33.39 94.17
CA LYS A 502 -18.72 -32.66 95.38
C LYS A 502 -17.57 -32.49 96.40
N THR A 503 -16.38 -32.11 95.94
CA THR A 503 -15.30 -31.54 96.78
C THR A 503 -14.30 -30.76 95.91
N ALA A 504 -14.68 -29.53 95.54
CA ALA A 504 -13.82 -28.39 95.15
C ALA A 504 -12.71 -28.58 94.08
N ARG A 505 -12.83 -27.82 92.97
CA ARG A 505 -11.94 -27.64 91.78
C ARG A 505 -12.27 -28.56 90.59
N LEU A 506 -11.99 -28.20 89.32
CA LEU A 506 -11.22 -27.06 88.80
C LEU A 506 -11.93 -25.71 89.01
N THR A 507 -11.37 -24.87 89.89
CA THR A 507 -11.66 -23.43 89.91
C THR A 507 -11.10 -22.89 88.59
N LEU A 508 -11.88 -22.20 87.76
CA LEU A 508 -12.64 -21.00 88.11
C LEU A 508 -14.16 -21.13 87.93
N THR A 509 -14.91 -20.28 88.65
CA THR A 509 -16.38 -20.29 88.74
C THR A 509 -17.03 -19.23 87.84
N SER A 510 -18.29 -18.87 88.14
CA SER A 510 -19.45 -19.10 87.26
C SER A 510 -19.67 -18.18 86.07
N ASP A 511 -18.83 -17.15 85.88
CA ASP A 511 -19.21 -15.98 85.07
C ASP A 511 -18.13 -15.61 84.05
N GLN A 512 -16.86 -15.58 84.47
CA GLN A 512 -15.70 -15.14 83.68
C GLN A 512 -14.39 -15.77 84.20
N LEU A 513 -13.27 -15.42 83.57
CA LEU A 513 -11.91 -15.78 83.95
C LEU A 513 -11.29 -14.62 84.77
N GLU A 514 -11.41 -14.64 86.10
CA GLU A 514 -11.04 -13.54 87.02
C GLU A 514 -10.22 -13.99 88.24
N GLU A 515 -9.45 -13.07 88.84
CA GLU A 515 -9.06 -13.17 90.26
C GLU A 515 -10.03 -12.34 91.10
N HIS A 516 -10.66 -12.95 92.10
CA HIS A 516 -11.56 -12.28 93.05
C HIS A 516 -10.98 -12.33 94.47
N ALA A 517 -9.98 -11.50 94.74
CA ALA A 517 -9.41 -11.33 96.07
C ALA A 517 -10.15 -10.26 96.89
N THR A 518 -11.29 -10.64 97.50
CA THR A 518 -11.90 -9.82 98.56
C THR A 518 -11.02 -9.85 99.82
N ASN A 519 -10.15 -8.83 99.93
CA ASN A 519 -9.09 -8.59 100.93
C ASN A 519 -7.75 -9.37 100.76
N GLY A 520 -7.18 -9.41 99.55
CA GLY A 520 -5.76 -9.86 99.38
C GLY A 520 -5.13 -9.70 97.98
N ASN A 521 -4.58 -8.54 97.66
CA ASN A 521 -4.05 -8.14 96.34
C ASN A 521 -2.96 -9.07 95.69
N ALA A 522 -3.26 -10.22 95.05
CA ALA A 522 -2.24 -10.99 94.30
C ALA A 522 -2.74 -12.09 93.32
N GLY A 523 -3.33 -11.74 92.17
CA GLY A 523 -3.64 -12.73 91.13
C GLY A 523 -4.02 -12.15 89.77
N THR A 524 -3.81 -12.93 88.72
CA THR A 524 -3.85 -12.45 87.32
C THR A 524 -4.21 -13.57 86.36
N ILE A 525 -5.00 -13.26 85.32
CA ILE A 525 -5.11 -14.09 84.12
C ILE A 525 -5.16 -13.17 82.89
N ALA A 526 -4.40 -13.51 81.84
CA ALA A 526 -4.13 -12.69 80.66
C ALA A 526 -4.26 -13.49 79.36
N LEU A 527 -4.28 -12.80 78.21
CA LEU A 527 -5.01 -13.24 77.00
C LEU A 527 -6.48 -13.55 77.36
N ASN A 528 -7.06 -12.62 78.13
CA ASN A 528 -8.26 -12.82 78.93
C ASN A 528 -9.47 -12.09 78.32
N PHE A 529 -10.66 -12.45 78.79
CA PHE A 529 -11.95 -12.19 78.16
C PHE A 529 -12.47 -10.75 78.26
N ASN A 530 -11.82 -9.86 79.04
CA ASN A 530 -12.42 -8.60 79.48
C ASN A 530 -11.82 -7.34 78.83
N GLY A 531 -12.62 -6.68 78.00
CA GLY A 531 -12.39 -5.31 77.54
C GLY A 531 -12.98 -4.26 78.48
N TYR A 532 -12.42 -3.05 78.46
CA TYR A 532 -12.80 -1.93 79.34
C TYR A 532 -14.22 -1.39 79.03
N ASN A 533 -15.04 -1.18 80.07
CA ASN A 533 -16.34 -0.51 80.03
C ASN A 533 -17.44 -1.05 79.07
N GLY A 534 -17.37 -2.32 78.66
CA GLY A 534 -18.56 -3.13 78.36
C GLY A 534 -19.45 -2.73 77.16
N GLY A 535 -18.90 -2.20 76.05
CA GLY A 535 -19.68 -1.73 74.89
C GLY A 535 -19.24 -2.25 73.50
N THR A 536 -20.03 -3.16 72.93
CA THR A 536 -20.35 -3.38 71.49
C THR A 536 -19.28 -3.40 70.36
N THR A 537 -17.97 -3.33 70.60
CA THR A 537 -16.95 -3.61 69.55
C THR A 537 -15.88 -4.58 70.04
N ARG A 538 -15.62 -5.65 69.29
CA ARG A 538 -14.64 -6.70 69.64
C ARG A 538 -13.55 -6.76 68.56
N PHE A 539 -12.31 -7.04 68.95
CA PHE A 539 -11.11 -7.17 68.10
C PHE A 539 -10.72 -5.86 67.37
N ARG A 540 -9.81 -5.07 67.95
CA ARG A 540 -9.32 -3.83 67.34
C ARG A 540 -7.83 -3.91 66.99
N ASP A 541 -6.96 -4.10 67.98
CA ASP A 541 -5.51 -4.15 67.79
C ASP A 541 -4.90 -5.45 68.32
N VAL A 542 -3.81 -5.94 67.69
CA VAL A 542 -3.03 -7.12 68.11
C VAL A 542 -1.53 -6.83 68.07
N ASP A 543 -0.93 -6.60 69.24
CA ASP A 543 0.52 -6.52 69.41
C ASP A 543 1.14 -7.92 69.58
N ILE A 544 2.16 -8.22 68.78
CA ILE A 544 3.00 -9.41 68.87
C ILE A 544 4.37 -8.96 69.41
N TYR A 545 4.71 -9.41 70.62
CA TYR A 545 6.01 -9.15 71.24
C TYR A 545 6.94 -10.36 71.11
N ASN A 546 8.23 -10.10 70.97
CA ASN A 546 9.23 -11.13 71.26
C ASN A 546 9.28 -11.38 72.78
N GLY A 547 9.87 -12.52 73.19
CA GLY A 547 9.95 -12.95 74.60
C GLY A 547 10.77 -12.06 75.54
N LYS A 548 11.15 -10.84 75.13
CA LYS A 548 11.80 -9.80 75.94
C LYS A 548 10.97 -8.50 76.00
N GLN A 549 9.67 -8.57 75.71
CA GLN A 549 8.73 -7.43 75.71
C GLN A 549 9.03 -6.34 74.67
N THR A 550 9.89 -6.60 73.68
CA THR A 550 10.04 -5.71 72.51
C THR A 550 9.05 -6.14 71.44
N ARG A 551 8.31 -5.19 70.87
CA ARG A 551 7.30 -5.49 69.84
C ARG A 551 7.98 -5.92 68.54
N TYR A 552 7.40 -6.93 67.90
CA TYR A 552 7.87 -7.53 66.65
C TYR A 552 6.85 -7.30 65.51
N GLY A 553 5.57 -7.15 65.85
CA GLY A 553 4.55 -6.66 64.93
C GLY A 553 3.34 -6.10 65.66
N LEU A 554 2.62 -5.19 65.03
CA LEU A 554 1.35 -4.63 65.47
C LEU A 554 0.37 -4.66 64.30
N PHE A 555 -0.76 -5.34 64.47
CA PHE A 555 -1.97 -5.06 63.69
C PHE A 555 -2.73 -3.95 64.39
N ASP A 556 -2.65 -2.72 63.86
CA ASP A 556 -3.32 -1.52 64.38
C ASP A 556 -4.63 -1.34 63.59
N GLY A 557 -5.72 -1.95 64.05
CA GLY A 557 -7.06 -1.71 63.50
C GLY A 557 -7.63 -0.34 63.91
N SER A 558 -7.00 0.37 64.85
CA SER A 558 -7.31 1.76 65.16
C SER A 558 -6.78 2.74 64.09
N ALA A 559 -5.63 2.45 63.48
CA ALA A 559 -5.04 3.19 62.36
C ALA A 559 -5.16 2.49 60.99
N SER A 560 -5.82 1.34 60.93
CA SER A 560 -5.89 0.44 59.75
C SER A 560 -4.52 0.09 59.17
N ARG A 561 -3.50 -0.11 60.02
CA ARG A 561 -2.10 -0.25 59.64
C ARG A 561 -1.46 -1.50 60.24
N PHE A 562 -0.80 -2.30 59.42
CA PHE A 562 0.13 -3.31 59.91
C PHE A 562 1.54 -2.71 60.02
N THR A 563 2.15 -2.83 61.19
CA THR A 563 3.52 -2.35 61.47
C THR A 563 4.38 -3.56 61.83
N VAL A 564 5.50 -3.76 61.14
CA VAL A 564 6.50 -4.78 61.50
C VAL A 564 7.66 -4.06 62.20
N ASP A 565 7.81 -4.30 63.50
CA ASP A 565 8.78 -3.58 64.33
C ASP A 565 10.09 -4.38 64.45
N ASN A 566 11.16 -3.85 63.83
CA ASN A 566 12.57 -4.18 64.05
C ASN A 566 13.07 -5.59 63.64
N PHE A 567 13.48 -5.75 62.37
CA PHE A 567 14.28 -6.90 61.91
C PHE A 567 15.76 -6.77 62.31
N GLY A 568 16.23 -7.68 63.16
CA GLY A 568 17.66 -7.89 63.35
C GLY A 568 18.29 -8.62 62.16
N ALA A 569 19.01 -7.89 61.30
CA ALA A 569 19.94 -8.40 60.29
C ALA A 569 19.44 -9.51 59.33
N THR A 570 18.12 -9.63 59.10
CA THR A 570 17.53 -10.59 58.16
C THR A 570 16.39 -9.94 57.36
N THR A 571 16.36 -10.19 56.05
CA THR A 571 15.54 -9.42 55.08
C THR A 571 14.13 -9.98 54.90
N LEU A 572 13.16 -9.09 54.69
CA LEU A 572 11.78 -9.42 54.29
C LEU A 572 11.73 -9.78 52.79
N GLN A 573 11.02 -10.84 52.39
CA GLN A 573 10.84 -11.23 50.98
C GLN A 573 9.38 -11.03 50.54
N GLY A 574 9.18 -10.34 49.40
CA GLY A 574 7.87 -10.08 48.80
C GLY A 574 7.70 -8.63 48.32
N THR A 575 6.78 -8.40 47.36
CA THR A 575 6.52 -7.09 46.75
C THR A 575 5.89 -6.11 47.73
N ILE A 576 6.48 -4.91 47.85
CA ILE A 576 5.96 -3.83 48.73
C ILE A 576 5.28 -2.77 47.85
N ASN A 577 3.96 -2.63 47.97
CA ASN A 577 3.25 -1.50 47.36
C ASN A 577 3.31 -0.27 48.29
N ALA A 578 4.08 0.75 47.89
CA ALA A 578 4.32 1.95 48.68
C ALA A 578 3.37 3.14 48.38
N ASN A 579 2.42 3.00 47.43
CA ASN A 579 1.41 4.01 47.08
C ASN A 579 1.97 5.45 46.93
N GLY A 580 3.13 5.61 46.29
CA GLY A 580 3.77 6.91 46.01
C GLY A 580 4.75 7.44 47.06
N ASN A 581 4.93 6.76 48.22
CA ASN A 581 5.99 7.11 49.17
C ASN A 581 7.33 6.46 48.79
N ALA A 582 8.42 7.23 48.88
CA ALA A 582 9.76 6.76 48.50
C ALA A 582 10.30 5.64 49.42
N ILE A 583 10.84 4.58 48.82
CA ILE A 583 11.56 3.50 49.51
C ILE A 583 13.05 3.88 49.58
N THR A 584 13.50 4.40 50.72
CA THR A 584 14.88 4.88 50.90
C THR A 584 15.82 3.84 51.53
N ASN A 585 17.13 4.00 51.30
CA ASN A 585 18.21 3.14 51.85
C ASN A 585 18.15 1.64 51.46
N HIS A 586 17.66 1.33 50.25
CA HIS A 586 17.66 -0.02 49.68
C HIS A 586 18.10 -0.01 48.21
N ALA A 587 18.99 -0.91 47.81
CA ALA A 587 19.43 -1.05 46.43
C ALA A 587 18.39 -1.83 45.60
N GLN A 588 17.84 -1.22 44.55
CA GLN A 588 16.85 -1.84 43.67
C GLN A 588 17.53 -2.26 42.35
N ALA A 589 17.41 -3.53 41.98
CA ALA A 589 17.90 -4.05 40.71
C ALA A 589 16.81 -3.93 39.64
N ILE A 590 17.21 -3.57 38.41
CA ILE A 590 16.33 -3.42 37.25
C ILE A 590 16.73 -4.52 36.26
N THR A 591 15.78 -5.32 35.80
CA THR A 591 16.00 -6.34 34.76
C THR A 591 15.67 -5.81 33.37
N ASP A 592 16.13 -6.51 32.34
CA ASP A 592 15.88 -6.14 30.94
C ASP A 592 14.37 -5.96 30.64
N ASN A 593 14.06 -5.01 29.75
CA ASN A 593 12.72 -4.50 29.42
C ASN A 593 11.84 -3.95 30.56
N ALA A 594 12.32 -3.81 31.80
CA ALA A 594 11.59 -3.11 32.87
C ALA A 594 12.03 -1.64 33.01
N ILE A 595 11.23 -0.69 32.52
CA ILE A 595 11.49 0.75 32.73
C ILE A 595 11.22 1.15 34.18
N VAL A 596 12.19 1.83 34.81
CA VAL A 596 11.96 2.62 36.03
C VAL A 596 11.45 4.00 35.64
N THR A 597 10.21 4.29 36.00
CA THR A 597 9.62 5.63 35.85
C THR A 597 10.08 6.54 36.99
N VAL A 598 10.87 7.56 36.65
CA VAL A 598 11.29 8.62 37.61
C VAL A 598 10.53 9.89 37.27
N ASP A 599 9.52 10.20 38.08
CA ASP A 599 8.77 11.47 37.99
C ASP A 599 9.48 12.54 38.85
N GLY A 600 9.73 13.72 38.29
CA GLY A 600 10.63 14.73 38.83
C GLY A 600 9.98 16.09 39.00
N PRO A 601 10.02 16.65 40.23
CA PRO A 601 10.74 17.92 40.41
C PRO A 601 11.47 18.03 41.76
N ALA A 602 12.00 16.91 42.29
CA ALA A 602 12.78 16.89 43.52
C ALA A 602 14.29 17.03 43.24
N ALA A 603 15.01 17.78 44.08
CA ALA A 603 16.39 18.20 43.87
C ALA A 603 17.35 17.05 43.48
N GLY A 604 17.73 17.00 42.20
CA GLY A 604 18.66 16.04 41.62
C GLY A 604 18.07 15.19 40.50
N ALA A 605 16.77 14.87 40.53
CA ALA A 605 16.15 14.06 39.48
C ALA A 605 16.06 14.83 38.14
N PRO A 606 16.17 14.17 36.97
CA PRO A 606 16.11 14.84 35.67
C PRO A 606 14.80 15.62 35.47
N ALA A 607 14.90 16.91 35.13
CA ALA A 607 13.74 17.69 34.72
C ALA A 607 13.35 17.38 33.26
N SER A 608 12.13 17.74 32.87
CA SER A 608 11.65 17.59 31.49
C SER A 608 12.53 18.39 30.52
N GLY A 609 13.26 17.66 29.65
CA GLY A 609 14.23 18.22 28.70
C GLY A 609 15.71 18.09 29.10
N GLU A 610 16.01 17.53 30.28
CA GLU A 610 17.37 17.21 30.71
C GLU A 610 17.76 15.75 30.40
N TYR A 611 19.07 15.49 30.34
CA TYR A 611 19.60 14.14 30.13
C TYR A 611 19.86 13.44 31.47
N ALA A 612 19.43 12.20 31.60
CA ALA A 612 19.66 11.38 32.79
C ALA A 612 21.09 10.83 32.81
N LYS A 613 21.88 11.14 33.84
CA LYS A 613 23.21 10.58 34.07
C LYS A 613 23.27 9.82 35.39
N TRP A 614 23.72 8.58 35.34
CA TRP A 614 24.01 7.79 36.54
C TRP A 614 25.30 8.29 37.21
N THR A 615 25.21 8.69 38.48
CA THR A 615 26.34 9.08 39.32
C THR A 615 26.36 8.23 40.60
N ALA A 616 27.37 8.44 41.45
CA ALA A 616 27.41 7.84 42.77
C ALA A 616 26.24 8.28 43.70
N SER A 617 25.48 9.30 43.32
CA SER A 617 24.32 9.82 44.06
C SER A 617 22.97 9.37 43.51
N GLY A 618 22.93 8.63 42.38
CA GLY A 618 21.70 8.15 41.74
C GLY A 618 21.59 8.56 40.28
N ILE A 619 20.36 8.73 39.78
CA ILE A 619 20.12 9.35 38.47
C ILE A 619 20.06 10.87 38.67
N GLU A 620 21.05 11.58 38.15
CA GLU A 620 21.08 13.04 38.13
C GLU A 620 20.56 13.59 36.79
N GLY A 621 19.87 14.73 36.84
CA GLY A 621 19.67 15.57 35.67
C GLY A 621 20.97 16.26 35.23
N ARG A 622 21.23 16.26 33.92
CA ARG A 622 22.25 17.10 33.27
C ARG A 622 21.57 18.02 32.27
N SER A 623 21.76 19.32 32.45
CA SER A 623 21.42 20.29 31.41
C SER A 623 22.26 20.04 30.16
N LYS A 624 21.82 20.52 29.00
CA LYS A 624 22.53 20.35 27.71
C LYS A 624 24.02 20.75 27.81
N ALA A 625 24.32 21.87 28.47
CA ALA A 625 25.69 22.37 28.61
C ALA A 625 26.57 21.47 29.51
N GLU A 626 26.02 20.93 30.60
CA GLU A 626 26.74 20.00 31.47
C GLU A 626 26.95 18.64 30.80
N HIS A 627 25.97 18.17 30.02
CA HIS A 627 26.12 16.92 29.25
C HIS A 627 27.19 17.06 28.16
N LEU A 628 27.23 18.18 27.45
CA LEU A 628 28.30 18.49 26.49
C LEU A 628 29.66 18.58 27.17
N SER A 629 29.75 19.26 28.33
CA SER A 629 30.97 19.29 29.15
C SER A 629 31.40 17.90 29.63
N ASP A 630 30.47 17.03 30.01
CA ASP A 630 30.72 15.64 30.42
C ASP A 630 31.27 14.78 29.26
N LEU A 631 30.91 15.13 28.01
CA LEU A 631 31.42 14.52 26.78
C LEU A 631 32.74 15.17 26.28
N ASN A 632 33.28 16.17 26.98
CA ASN A 632 34.38 17.04 26.53
C ASN A 632 34.10 17.79 25.20
N VAL A 633 32.83 18.12 24.95
CA VAL A 633 32.36 18.84 23.77
C VAL A 633 32.02 20.28 24.18
N ALA A 634 32.49 21.27 23.43
CA ALA A 634 32.10 22.66 23.68
C ALA A 634 30.61 22.88 23.33
N ASP A 635 29.92 23.80 24.02
CA ASP A 635 28.50 24.05 23.71
C ASP A 635 28.35 24.58 22.27
N GLY A 636 27.55 23.87 21.47
CA GLY A 636 27.41 24.10 20.02
C GLY A 636 28.46 23.42 19.13
N ALA A 637 29.45 22.71 19.67
CA ALA A 637 30.38 21.93 18.85
C ALA A 637 29.74 20.65 18.29
N ASP A 638 30.12 20.32 17.06
CA ASP A 638 29.49 19.26 16.30
C ASP A 638 30.14 17.90 16.56
N VAL A 639 29.35 16.96 17.08
CA VAL A 639 29.76 15.57 17.38
C VAL A 639 28.76 14.58 16.80
N THR A 640 28.34 14.83 15.56
CA THR A 640 27.64 13.86 14.73
C THR A 640 28.55 13.43 13.58
N GLY A 641 28.45 12.17 13.15
CA GLY A 641 29.15 11.69 11.95
C GLY A 641 28.58 12.23 10.63
N SER A 642 27.68 13.22 10.69
CA SER A 642 26.89 13.73 9.56
C SER A 642 27.17 15.20 9.25
N ASN A 643 27.96 15.89 10.08
CA ASN A 643 28.32 17.29 9.89
C ASN A 643 29.85 17.45 9.91
N ALA A 644 30.39 18.37 9.10
CA ALA A 644 31.84 18.58 8.97
C ALA A 644 32.46 19.18 10.26
N PRO A 645 33.71 18.81 10.61
CA PRO A 645 34.34 19.23 11.86
C PRO A 645 34.51 20.75 11.96
N GLN A 646 33.86 21.37 12.94
CA GLN A 646 33.99 22.79 13.19
C GLN A 646 35.40 23.13 13.75
N ALA A 647 36.14 23.91 12.96
CA ALA A 647 37.41 24.56 13.31
C ALA A 647 38.67 23.69 13.53
N HIS A 648 39.14 23.00 12.48
CA HIS A 648 40.58 22.70 12.31
C HIS A 648 41.29 23.60 11.28
N LYS A 649 40.62 24.65 10.75
CA LYS A 649 41.11 25.54 9.68
C LYS A 649 42.55 26.03 9.84
N THR A 650 43.07 26.15 11.06
CA THR A 650 44.43 26.63 11.34
C THR A 650 45.52 25.56 11.18
N SER A 651 45.21 24.25 11.14
CA SER A 651 46.25 23.22 10.93
C SER A 651 46.69 23.12 9.46
N HIS A 652 45.78 23.37 8.51
CA HIS A 652 46.05 23.32 7.06
C HIS A 652 46.20 24.72 6.43
N GLN A 653 46.55 25.74 7.22
CA GLN A 653 46.91 27.06 6.72
C GLN A 653 48.41 27.31 6.84
N ASN A 654 48.93 28.18 5.98
CA ASN A 654 50.36 28.28 5.66
C ASN A 654 51.27 28.21 6.91
N THR A 655 52.27 27.33 6.88
CA THR A 655 53.15 26.86 7.98
C THR A 655 52.57 25.84 8.97
N GLY A 656 51.44 25.21 8.62
CA GLY A 656 50.88 24.04 9.29
C GLY A 656 51.77 22.78 9.24
N GLY A 657 51.66 21.91 10.24
CA GLY A 657 52.53 20.73 10.39
C GLY A 657 52.25 19.58 9.41
N ASP A 658 51.13 19.62 8.70
CA ASP A 658 50.66 18.62 7.73
C ASP A 658 50.32 19.26 6.37
N GLU A 659 50.99 20.35 6.00
CA GLU A 659 50.87 21.00 4.70
C GLU A 659 51.00 19.99 3.53
N ILE A 660 49.89 19.82 2.80
CA ILE A 660 49.85 19.02 1.58
C ILE A 660 50.36 19.91 0.43
N SER A 661 51.62 19.72 0.03
CA SER A 661 52.17 20.44 -1.12
C SER A 661 51.55 19.92 -2.42
N VAL A 662 51.00 20.82 -3.24
CA VAL A 662 50.42 20.52 -4.57
C VAL A 662 51.35 19.66 -5.46
N ALA A 663 52.67 19.86 -5.36
CA ALA A 663 53.68 19.09 -6.09
C ALA A 663 53.73 17.57 -5.75
N ALA A 664 53.05 17.13 -4.69
CA ALA A 664 53.01 15.75 -4.24
C ALA A 664 51.70 15.00 -4.58
N LEU A 665 50.72 15.67 -5.21
CA LEU A 665 49.47 15.06 -5.65
C LEU A 665 49.53 14.78 -7.16
N SER A 666 49.33 13.52 -7.54
CA SER A 666 49.26 13.10 -8.94
C SER A 666 47.84 13.22 -9.52
N GLY A 667 47.14 14.32 -9.22
CA GLY A 667 45.74 14.56 -9.61
C GLY A 667 45.55 15.95 -10.20
N LEU A 668 44.56 16.09 -11.08
CA LEU A 668 44.15 17.39 -11.63
C LEU A 668 43.55 18.24 -10.50
N LEU A 669 44.02 19.49 -10.39
CA LEU A 669 43.52 20.43 -9.39
C LEU A 669 42.17 20.98 -9.84
N ALA A 670 41.23 21.15 -8.91
CA ALA A 670 39.89 21.67 -9.21
C ALA A 670 39.89 23.19 -9.49
N ASP A 671 40.89 23.92 -8.99
CA ASP A 671 41.00 25.38 -9.09
C ASP A 671 42.15 25.77 -10.02
N ASP A 672 41.94 26.79 -10.85
CA ASP A 672 42.91 27.21 -11.86
C ASP A 672 44.05 28.03 -11.24
N GLN A 673 45.27 27.48 -11.26
CA GLN A 673 46.44 28.06 -10.58
C GLN A 673 47.30 28.95 -11.51
N HIS A 674 46.81 29.27 -12.71
CA HIS A 674 47.59 29.92 -13.76
C HIS A 674 47.63 31.46 -13.68
N VAL A 675 48.84 32.01 -13.60
CA VAL A 675 49.10 33.42 -13.89
C VAL A 675 49.22 33.59 -15.41
N LEU A 676 48.26 34.28 -16.02
CA LEU A 676 48.18 34.51 -17.46
C LEU A 676 49.42 35.27 -17.99
N GLY A 677 50.24 34.58 -18.78
CA GLY A 677 51.43 35.12 -19.45
C GLY A 677 51.40 34.87 -20.97
N ALA A 678 52.17 35.66 -21.70
CA ALA A 678 52.19 35.84 -23.18
C ALA A 678 52.02 34.58 -24.07
N GLU A 679 52.34 33.39 -23.58
CA GLU A 679 52.24 32.11 -24.30
C GLU A 679 50.82 31.82 -24.81
N ALA A 680 49.79 32.19 -24.02
CA ALA A 680 48.38 32.01 -24.36
C ALA A 680 47.93 32.75 -25.65
N VAL A 681 48.51 33.92 -25.94
CA VAL A 681 48.15 34.73 -27.12
C VAL A 681 48.67 34.08 -28.40
N THR A 682 49.88 33.52 -28.36
CA THR A 682 50.48 32.79 -29.51
C THR A 682 49.74 31.50 -29.87
N ALA A 683 49.10 30.84 -28.90
CA ALA A 683 48.27 29.66 -29.16
C ALA A 683 46.94 30.01 -29.84
N VAL A 684 46.32 31.13 -29.42
CA VAL A 684 45.10 31.71 -29.98
C VAL A 684 45.22 32.01 -31.48
N GLU A 685 46.33 32.62 -31.92
CA GLU A 685 46.55 32.94 -33.34
C GLU A 685 46.79 31.71 -34.23
N ALA A 686 47.30 30.60 -33.66
CA ALA A 686 47.62 29.38 -34.40
C ALA A 686 46.47 28.36 -34.46
N ALA A 687 45.57 28.35 -33.47
CA ALA A 687 44.49 27.37 -33.37
C ALA A 687 43.23 27.75 -34.17
N GLY A 688 43.02 29.04 -34.44
CA GLY A 688 41.76 29.55 -34.98
C GLY A 688 40.68 29.55 -33.92
N VAL A 689 40.59 30.63 -33.14
CA VAL A 689 39.64 30.71 -32.01
C VAL A 689 38.19 30.72 -32.48
N THR A 690 37.50 29.62 -32.23
CA THR A 690 36.06 29.63 -31.94
C THR A 690 35.84 30.14 -30.53
N PHE A 691 34.99 31.15 -30.39
CA PHE A 691 34.45 31.57 -29.10
C PHE A 691 33.31 30.64 -28.70
N ASP A 692 33.21 30.28 -27.41
CA ASP A 692 32.06 29.53 -26.90
C ASP A 692 30.77 30.34 -27.05
N GLU A 693 29.60 29.68 -27.08
CA GLU A 693 28.30 30.36 -27.17
C GLU A 693 28.18 31.46 -26.10
N ASN A 694 27.71 32.64 -26.52
CA ASN A 694 27.60 33.86 -25.74
C ASN A 694 28.92 34.50 -25.25
N THR A 695 30.10 34.02 -25.66
CA THR A 695 31.37 34.70 -25.36
C THR A 695 31.54 35.93 -26.26
N GLY A 696 31.21 37.11 -25.72
CA GLY A 696 31.24 38.37 -26.45
C GLY A 696 32.65 38.93 -26.69
N ILE A 697 32.90 39.41 -27.91
CA ILE A 697 34.12 40.14 -28.27
C ILE A 697 34.02 41.57 -27.73
N THR A 698 34.91 41.93 -26.80
CA THR A 698 34.96 43.28 -26.22
C THR A 698 35.83 44.21 -27.08
N ILE A 699 35.24 45.30 -27.57
CA ILE A 699 35.94 46.41 -28.25
C ILE A 699 36.39 47.45 -27.20
N ASP A 700 37.58 48.03 -27.36
CA ASP A 700 38.19 49.04 -26.47
C ASP A 700 37.15 50.01 -25.90
N SER A 701 37.09 50.09 -24.58
CA SER A 701 36.09 50.86 -23.86
C SER A 701 36.29 52.37 -23.98
N ALA A 702 37.49 52.86 -24.32
CA ALA A 702 37.87 54.25 -24.06
C ALA A 702 38.78 54.96 -25.10
N LEU A 703 39.07 54.36 -26.27
CA LEU A 703 39.92 54.86 -27.38
C LEU A 703 40.78 56.10 -27.02
N SER A 704 41.88 55.84 -26.32
CA SER A 704 42.64 56.82 -25.52
C SER A 704 43.09 58.15 -26.15
N ALA A 705 43.04 58.34 -27.47
CA ALA A 705 43.45 59.57 -28.17
C ALA A 705 42.92 59.63 -29.62
N ASP A 706 43.11 60.77 -30.30
CA ASP A 706 43.02 60.88 -31.76
C ASP A 706 43.92 59.84 -32.46
N GLY A 707 43.47 59.35 -33.63
CA GLY A 707 44.19 58.32 -34.39
C GLY A 707 44.04 56.90 -33.84
N LYS A 708 43.08 56.65 -32.93
CA LYS A 708 42.82 55.32 -32.34
C LYS A 708 41.56 54.70 -32.93
N TYR A 709 41.60 53.37 -33.05
CA TYR A 709 40.50 52.55 -33.54
C TYR A 709 40.60 51.16 -32.92
N ASP A 710 39.46 50.47 -32.85
CA ASP A 710 39.40 49.05 -32.52
C ASP A 710 38.18 48.39 -33.19
N GLY A 711 38.31 47.12 -33.59
CA GLY A 711 37.31 46.35 -34.32
C GLY A 711 37.85 45.66 -35.58
N ILE A 712 36.92 45.28 -36.47
CA ILE A 712 37.21 44.46 -37.67
C ILE A 712 37.84 45.34 -38.75
N THR A 713 39.07 45.01 -39.17
CA THR A 713 39.78 45.72 -40.24
C THR A 713 40.14 44.84 -41.43
N GLU A 714 40.35 45.47 -42.58
CA GLU A 714 40.78 44.87 -43.83
C GLU A 714 41.93 45.67 -44.43
N ASP A 715 42.90 45.01 -45.06
CA ASP A 715 43.96 45.66 -45.84
C ASP A 715 43.44 45.99 -47.25
N GLY A 716 43.74 47.20 -47.73
CA GLY A 716 43.21 47.71 -48.99
C GLY A 716 44.21 48.52 -49.79
N ILE A 717 43.85 48.84 -51.04
CA ILE A 717 44.60 49.75 -51.91
C ILE A 717 43.77 51.00 -52.12
N ALA A 718 44.35 52.18 -51.94
CA ALA A 718 43.67 53.45 -52.12
C ALA A 718 43.60 53.85 -53.62
N GLY A 719 42.45 54.37 -54.07
CA GLY A 719 42.28 54.95 -55.41
C GLY A 719 42.67 56.43 -55.48
N THR A 720 42.72 57.09 -54.33
CA THR A 720 43.05 58.52 -54.17
C THR A 720 43.91 58.75 -52.92
N SER A 721 44.21 60.00 -52.56
CA SER A 721 44.85 60.31 -51.28
C SER A 721 43.84 60.24 -50.14
N LEU A 722 44.19 59.53 -49.08
CA LEU A 722 43.33 59.28 -47.91
C LEU A 722 44.05 59.69 -46.62
N PHE A 723 43.29 60.23 -45.67
CA PHE A 723 43.75 60.55 -44.31
C PHE A 723 43.03 59.66 -43.29
N PHE A 724 43.57 59.61 -42.07
CA PHE A 724 42.91 58.91 -40.96
C PHE A 724 41.52 59.52 -40.69
N GLY A 725 40.53 58.66 -40.47
CA GLY A 725 39.15 59.06 -40.20
C GLY A 725 38.32 59.41 -41.44
N LEU A 726 38.87 59.38 -42.66
CA LEU A 726 38.03 59.57 -43.86
C LEU A 726 37.11 58.37 -44.08
N LEU A 727 35.85 58.66 -44.39
CA LEU A 727 34.88 57.68 -44.86
C LEU A 727 35.22 57.29 -46.31
N VAL A 728 35.33 55.99 -46.56
CA VAL A 728 35.69 55.43 -47.86
C VAL A 728 34.68 54.38 -48.33
N TYR A 729 34.57 54.23 -49.65
CA TYR A 729 33.84 53.15 -50.30
C TYR A 729 34.79 52.33 -51.18
N LEU A 730 34.49 51.04 -51.33
CA LEU A 730 35.20 50.18 -52.27
C LEU A 730 34.62 50.35 -53.68
N ALA A 731 35.39 50.94 -54.58
CA ALA A 731 34.97 51.18 -55.95
C ALA A 731 34.89 49.87 -56.74
N VAL A 732 33.69 49.51 -57.21
CA VAL A 732 33.44 48.29 -58.01
C VAL A 732 34.15 48.29 -59.37
N ALA A 733 34.62 49.44 -59.83
CA ALA A 733 35.27 49.61 -61.13
C ALA A 733 36.72 49.08 -61.15
N ASP A 734 37.47 49.17 -60.04
CA ASP A 734 38.88 48.79 -59.97
C ASP A 734 39.32 48.15 -58.64
N GLY A 735 38.40 47.96 -57.69
CA GLY A 735 38.68 47.33 -56.39
C GLY A 735 39.47 48.21 -55.42
N ARG A 736 39.48 49.53 -55.62
CA ARG A 736 40.20 50.46 -54.74
C ARG A 736 39.29 51.23 -53.79
N TRP A 737 39.86 51.65 -52.66
CA TRP A 737 39.17 52.47 -51.68
C TRP A 737 39.24 53.95 -52.06
N GLU A 738 38.08 54.57 -52.26
CA GLU A 738 37.89 55.97 -52.64
C GLU A 738 36.98 56.70 -51.65
N ARG A 739 36.89 58.03 -51.73
CA ARG A 739 36.16 58.86 -50.76
C ARG A 739 34.65 58.79 -51.01
N ALA A 740 33.87 58.33 -50.04
CA ALA A 740 32.41 58.20 -50.16
C ALA A 740 31.71 59.57 -50.14
N GLN A 741 30.65 59.79 -50.92
CA GLN A 741 29.87 61.03 -50.90
C GLN A 741 28.38 60.73 -51.09
N ALA A 742 27.49 61.51 -50.48
CA ALA A 742 26.05 61.22 -50.53
C ALA A 742 25.39 61.64 -51.85
N ASN A 743 26.03 62.46 -52.69
CA ASN A 743 25.42 63.02 -53.90
C ASN A 743 25.45 62.09 -55.14
N ASP A 744 25.98 60.87 -55.01
CA ASP A 744 26.01 59.85 -56.05
C ASP A 744 25.83 58.45 -55.43
N GLU A 745 24.86 57.69 -55.94
CA GLU A 745 24.57 56.31 -55.58
C GLU A 745 25.82 55.43 -55.63
N ALA A 746 26.64 55.58 -56.67
CA ALA A 746 27.84 54.76 -56.90
C ALA A 746 28.89 54.91 -55.78
N THR A 747 28.90 56.04 -55.07
CA THR A 747 29.86 56.32 -53.98
C THR A 747 29.27 56.14 -52.58
N ALA A 748 27.97 55.88 -52.48
CA ALA A 748 27.23 55.72 -51.22
C ALA A 748 26.70 54.30 -50.96
N PHE A 749 26.42 53.51 -52.01
CA PHE A 749 25.82 52.17 -51.90
C PHE A 749 26.83 51.05 -51.66
N GLY A 750 28.09 51.22 -52.09
CA GLY A 750 29.13 50.20 -51.99
C GLY A 750 29.51 49.79 -50.56
N LYS A 751 30.45 48.86 -50.44
CA LYS A 751 31.07 48.49 -49.15
C LYS A 751 31.77 49.72 -48.57
N LEU A 752 31.32 50.19 -47.41
CA LEU A 752 31.90 51.35 -46.72
C LEU A 752 32.93 50.94 -45.68
N GLY A 753 33.79 51.88 -45.33
CA GLY A 753 34.76 51.75 -44.24
C GLY A 753 35.33 53.09 -43.79
N ILE A 754 36.08 53.09 -42.69
CA ILE A 754 36.87 54.26 -42.26
C ILE A 754 38.36 53.98 -42.54
N CYS A 755 39.03 54.89 -43.22
CA CYS A 755 40.47 54.84 -43.42
C CYS A 755 41.21 54.98 -42.08
N VAL A 756 41.91 53.93 -41.64
CA VAL A 756 42.70 53.90 -40.40
C VAL A 756 44.22 53.85 -40.64
N LEU A 757 44.65 53.81 -41.90
CA LEU A 757 46.04 54.01 -42.32
C LEU A 757 46.08 54.95 -43.53
N ALA A 758 46.60 56.16 -43.33
CA ALA A 758 46.64 57.21 -44.35
C ALA A 758 47.43 56.78 -45.60
N ALA A 759 46.96 57.19 -46.78
CA ALA A 759 47.49 56.81 -48.08
C ALA A 759 47.90 58.04 -48.90
N ALA A 760 49.13 58.05 -49.41
CA ALA A 760 49.70 59.19 -50.12
C ALA A 760 49.03 59.47 -51.49
N GLY A 761 48.38 58.46 -52.08
CA GLY A 761 47.68 58.57 -53.37
C GLY A 761 47.34 57.21 -53.98
N ASN A 762 46.82 57.24 -55.20
CA ASN A 762 46.41 56.05 -55.95
C ASN A 762 47.49 54.95 -55.97
N GLY A 763 47.10 53.72 -55.66
CA GLY A 763 47.96 52.54 -55.61
C GLY A 763 48.73 52.35 -54.30
N SER A 764 48.59 53.26 -53.33
CA SER A 764 49.17 53.09 -52.00
C SER A 764 48.38 52.09 -51.17
N ALA A 765 49.06 51.31 -50.33
CA ALA A 765 48.41 50.50 -49.31
C ALA A 765 47.70 51.38 -48.27
N THR A 766 46.55 50.92 -47.80
CA THR A 766 45.77 51.48 -46.71
C THR A 766 45.18 50.34 -45.88
N LYS A 767 44.60 50.66 -44.72
CA LYS A 767 43.88 49.74 -43.85
C LYS A 767 42.55 50.40 -43.50
N VAL A 768 41.49 49.63 -43.54
CA VAL A 768 40.12 50.13 -43.47
C VAL A 768 39.38 49.41 -42.34
N LEU A 769 38.78 50.18 -41.44
CA LEU A 769 37.86 49.67 -40.41
C LEU A 769 36.48 49.44 -41.05
N LEU A 770 35.96 48.21 -40.92
CA LEU A 770 34.66 47.80 -41.47
C LEU A 770 33.55 47.81 -40.43
N LEU A 771 33.89 47.55 -39.16
CA LEU A 771 32.98 47.57 -38.02
C LEU A 771 33.78 47.82 -36.74
N GLY A 772 33.39 48.79 -35.92
CA GLY A 772 34.03 49.01 -34.61
C GLY A 772 34.05 50.48 -34.19
N LYS A 773 34.92 50.82 -33.22
CA LYS A 773 35.08 52.20 -32.75
C LYS A 773 36.25 52.87 -33.46
N VAL A 774 36.13 54.18 -33.72
CA VAL A 774 37.23 55.02 -34.21
C VAL A 774 37.11 56.43 -33.65
N ARG A 775 38.26 57.02 -33.30
CA ARG A 775 38.40 58.38 -32.79
C ARG A 775 39.29 59.20 -33.73
N ALA A 776 38.71 60.21 -34.36
CA ALA A 776 39.36 61.03 -35.39
C ALA A 776 39.02 62.52 -35.19
N ASP A 777 39.50 63.09 -34.08
CA ASP A 777 39.17 64.43 -33.56
C ASP A 777 39.39 65.56 -34.59
N ASN A 778 40.35 65.38 -35.50
CA ASN A 778 40.67 66.34 -36.56
C ASN A 778 39.84 66.17 -37.85
N THR A 779 39.11 65.07 -38.00
CA THR A 779 38.39 64.70 -39.24
C THR A 779 36.87 64.63 -39.04
N PHE A 780 36.41 64.28 -37.84
CA PHE A 780 34.99 64.18 -37.50
C PHE A 780 34.41 65.53 -37.01
N PRO A 781 33.11 65.80 -37.27
CA PRO A 781 32.39 66.85 -36.55
C PRO A 781 32.14 66.40 -35.11
N THR A 782 31.85 67.34 -34.21
CA THR A 782 31.38 67.00 -32.85
C THR A 782 30.12 66.13 -32.93
N LEU A 783 30.23 64.90 -32.45
CA LEU A 783 29.16 63.91 -32.51
C LEU A 783 28.17 64.10 -31.36
N THR A 784 26.93 63.66 -31.56
CA THR A 784 25.93 63.59 -30.49
C THR A 784 25.82 62.14 -30.04
N VAL A 785 25.97 61.89 -28.74
CA VAL A 785 25.99 60.54 -28.17
C VAL A 785 24.66 59.82 -28.45
N GLY A 786 24.74 58.62 -29.01
CA GLY A 786 23.59 57.81 -29.42
C GLY A 786 22.85 58.29 -30.68
N ALA A 787 23.24 59.42 -31.28
CA ALA A 787 22.62 59.92 -32.51
C ALA A 787 23.25 59.29 -33.76
N PRO A 788 22.47 59.07 -34.85
CA PRO A 788 22.98 58.56 -36.11
C PRO A 788 23.89 59.57 -36.81
N VAL A 789 24.87 59.03 -37.52
CA VAL A 789 25.85 59.76 -38.32
C VAL A 789 25.68 59.34 -39.79
N PHE A 790 25.77 60.29 -40.72
CA PHE A 790 25.47 60.10 -42.14
C PHE A 790 26.66 60.43 -43.04
N ILE A 791 26.62 59.95 -44.28
CA ILE A 791 27.56 60.37 -45.34
C ILE A 791 27.37 61.86 -45.66
N SER A 792 28.45 62.61 -45.82
CA SER A 792 28.37 64.01 -46.28
C SER A 792 28.00 64.12 -47.76
N ALA A 793 26.97 64.91 -48.08
CA ALA A 793 26.72 65.38 -49.45
C ALA A 793 27.66 66.51 -49.87
N ALA A 794 28.15 67.30 -48.90
CA ALA A 794 28.88 68.55 -49.17
C ALA A 794 30.37 68.35 -49.45
N VAL A 795 31.00 67.32 -48.86
CA VAL A 795 32.45 67.06 -48.98
C VAL A 795 32.70 65.56 -48.99
N SER A 796 33.34 65.04 -50.04
CA SER A 796 33.66 63.60 -50.13
C SER A 796 34.54 63.12 -48.98
N GLY A 797 34.23 61.94 -48.46
CA GLY A 797 34.93 61.24 -47.40
C GLY A 797 34.80 61.85 -46.01
N LEU A 798 33.89 62.81 -45.81
CA LEU A 798 33.51 63.30 -44.49
C LEU A 798 32.14 62.73 -44.06
N ILE A 799 31.92 62.75 -42.76
CA ILE A 799 30.67 62.39 -42.10
C ILE A 799 29.94 63.63 -41.57
N VAL A 800 28.63 63.53 -41.37
CA VAL A 800 27.78 64.62 -40.84
C VAL A 800 26.75 64.08 -39.83
N THR A 801 26.36 64.89 -38.86
CA THR A 801 25.36 64.56 -37.82
C THR A 801 23.93 64.95 -38.19
N THR A 802 23.72 65.48 -39.40
CA THR A 802 22.40 65.81 -39.95
C THR A 802 22.24 65.07 -41.27
N ALA A 803 21.10 64.43 -41.49
CA ALA A 803 20.83 63.70 -42.72
C ALA A 803 20.91 64.62 -43.96
N PRO A 804 21.57 64.19 -45.05
CA PRO A 804 21.50 64.85 -46.35
C PRO A 804 20.06 65.10 -46.80
N ASN A 805 19.80 66.24 -47.42
CA ASN A 805 18.44 66.67 -47.80
C ASN A 805 18.35 67.36 -49.18
N GLY A 806 19.45 67.35 -49.96
CA GLY A 806 19.42 67.72 -51.37
C GLY A 806 18.66 66.69 -52.19
N ALA A 807 17.97 67.13 -53.24
CA ALA A 807 17.24 66.23 -54.12
C ALA A 807 18.22 65.28 -54.84
N GLY A 808 18.07 63.97 -54.58
CA GLY A 808 18.97 62.94 -55.11
C GLY A 808 20.08 62.50 -54.16
N ASP A 809 20.29 63.20 -53.03
CA ASP A 809 21.25 62.78 -52.00
C ASP A 809 20.85 61.43 -51.39
N ILE A 810 21.84 60.60 -51.05
CA ILE A 810 21.65 59.32 -50.37
C ILE A 810 21.76 59.51 -48.86
N ILE A 811 20.65 59.27 -48.16
CA ILE A 811 20.58 59.14 -46.71
C ILE A 811 20.99 57.71 -46.37
N ARG A 812 22.22 57.54 -45.88
CA ARG A 812 22.75 56.29 -45.32
C ARG A 812 23.39 56.57 -43.97
N ILE A 813 23.02 55.79 -42.96
CA ILE A 813 23.65 55.83 -41.63
C ILE A 813 24.97 55.05 -41.70
N VAL A 814 26.06 55.69 -41.27
CA VAL A 814 27.41 55.09 -41.23
C VAL A 814 27.82 54.64 -39.83
N GLY A 815 27.07 55.03 -38.80
CA GLY A 815 27.36 54.71 -37.41
C GLY A 815 26.63 55.63 -36.45
N TYR A 816 27.02 55.56 -35.18
CA TYR A 816 26.46 56.35 -34.08
C TYR A 816 27.57 57.00 -33.26
N GLY A 817 27.32 58.18 -32.69
CA GLY A 817 28.26 58.80 -31.74
C GLY A 817 28.36 57.97 -30.45
N ASN A 818 29.52 57.39 -30.18
CA ASN A 818 29.79 56.69 -28.91
C ASN A 818 30.15 57.70 -27.81
N THR A 819 30.89 58.75 -28.18
CA THR A 819 31.10 59.96 -27.38
C THR A 819 30.94 61.19 -28.27
N ALA A 820 31.43 62.37 -27.85
CA ALA A 820 31.50 63.56 -28.71
C ALA A 820 32.59 63.44 -29.80
N ASP A 821 33.60 62.59 -29.58
CA ASP A 821 34.80 62.46 -30.43
C ASP A 821 34.93 61.06 -31.07
N GLU A 822 34.26 60.05 -30.50
CA GLU A 822 34.29 58.66 -30.95
C GLU A 822 33.06 58.28 -31.76
N LEU A 823 33.28 57.73 -32.96
CA LEU A 823 32.27 57.09 -33.78
C LEU A 823 32.28 55.58 -33.52
N PHE A 824 31.12 55.00 -33.19
CA PHE A 824 30.89 53.57 -33.43
C PHE A 824 30.46 53.40 -34.89
N PHE A 825 31.40 52.99 -35.73
CA PHE A 825 31.20 52.76 -37.15
C PHE A 825 30.52 51.41 -37.37
N CYS A 826 29.26 51.46 -37.81
CA CYS A 826 28.45 50.31 -38.16
C CYS A 826 27.55 50.73 -39.34
N PRO A 827 28.05 50.66 -40.59
CA PRO A 827 27.32 51.18 -41.73
C PRO A 827 26.08 50.35 -42.01
N ASP A 828 24.92 50.98 -41.94
CA ASP A 828 23.64 50.36 -42.25
C ASP A 828 23.57 50.09 -43.77
N ASN A 829 22.89 49.01 -44.18
CA ASN A 829 22.58 48.74 -45.58
C ASN A 829 21.22 49.33 -45.99
N SER A 830 20.45 49.86 -45.03
CA SER A 830 19.25 50.65 -45.26
C SER A 830 19.63 52.00 -45.86
N ILE A 831 19.31 52.17 -47.14
CA ILE A 831 19.64 53.34 -47.96
C ILE A 831 18.36 53.98 -48.48
N LEU A 832 18.20 55.28 -48.25
CA LEU A 832 17.05 56.06 -48.71
C LEU A 832 17.55 57.22 -49.56
N GLN A 833 16.97 57.41 -50.76
CA GLN A 833 17.24 58.62 -51.54
C GLN A 833 16.34 59.77 -51.04
N ALA A 834 16.96 60.90 -50.73
CA ALA A 834 16.26 62.10 -50.29
C ALA A 834 15.39 62.68 -51.42
N GLY A 835 14.08 62.76 -51.15
CA GLY A 835 13.16 63.66 -51.86
C GLY A 835 12.30 63.07 -52.97
N ILE A 836 12.35 61.77 -53.28
CA ILE A 836 11.47 61.15 -54.29
C ILE A 836 10.95 59.77 -53.82
N ILE A 837 9.74 59.73 -53.27
CA ILE A 837 8.95 58.48 -53.19
C ILE A 837 8.00 58.47 -54.39
N THR A 838 8.26 57.60 -55.36
CA THR A 838 7.31 57.31 -56.45
C THR A 838 6.92 55.84 -56.35
N ASP A 839 5.61 55.59 -56.25
CA ASP A 839 4.94 54.30 -56.12
C ASP A 839 5.40 53.36 -54.98
N GLY A 840 4.49 53.17 -54.03
CA GLY A 840 4.41 51.92 -53.28
C GLY A 840 3.86 50.78 -54.16
N VAL A 841 3.83 49.57 -53.60
CA VAL A 841 3.61 48.27 -54.27
C VAL A 841 4.89 47.69 -54.87
N THR A 842 5.47 46.69 -54.19
CA THR A 842 5.64 45.33 -54.74
C THR A 842 5.95 44.32 -53.62
N VAL A 843 4.92 43.55 -53.26
CA VAL A 843 4.98 42.14 -52.81
C VAL A 843 5.77 41.80 -51.53
N ALA A 844 5.01 41.52 -50.46
CA ALA A 844 5.37 40.55 -49.43
C ALA A 844 4.37 39.39 -49.44
N PRO A 845 4.86 38.15 -49.50
CA PRO A 845 4.37 37.07 -48.64
C PRO A 845 5.58 36.46 -47.89
N THR A 846 5.51 36.15 -46.60
CA THR A 846 4.38 35.52 -45.89
C THR A 846 4.30 35.93 -44.40
N HIS A 847 3.10 36.28 -43.95
CA HIS A 847 2.55 35.85 -42.66
C HIS A 847 3.21 36.29 -41.33
N ASP A 848 3.76 37.50 -41.24
CA ASP A 848 3.79 38.21 -39.94
C ASP A 848 3.54 39.72 -40.08
N ALA A 849 2.29 40.05 -40.43
CA ALA A 849 1.77 41.41 -40.38
C ALA A 849 0.76 41.52 -39.22
N VAL A 850 1.19 41.15 -38.01
CA VAL A 850 0.58 41.73 -36.81
C VAL A 850 0.93 43.21 -36.82
N PHE A 851 0.01 44.02 -37.36
CA PHE A 851 -0.03 45.44 -37.01
C PHE A 851 -0.03 45.52 -35.48
N ASP A 852 0.97 46.18 -34.90
CA ASP A 852 0.97 46.45 -33.47
C ASP A 852 -0.24 47.32 -33.14
N VAL A 853 -1.29 46.69 -32.62
CA VAL A 853 -2.54 47.34 -32.23
C VAL A 853 -2.27 48.46 -31.21
N LYS A 854 -1.18 48.35 -30.45
CA LYS A 854 -0.73 49.40 -29.53
C LYS A 854 -0.30 50.66 -30.29
N ALA A 855 0.47 50.54 -31.37
CA ALA A 855 0.94 51.66 -32.17
C ALA A 855 -0.20 52.41 -32.90
N THR A 856 -1.30 51.73 -33.22
CA THR A 856 -2.50 52.39 -33.78
C THR A 856 -3.36 53.03 -32.68
N ALA A 857 -3.59 52.33 -31.57
CA ALA A 857 -4.37 52.85 -30.44
C ALA A 857 -3.73 54.08 -29.76
N ASP A 858 -2.40 54.15 -29.71
CA ASP A 858 -1.65 55.29 -29.17
C ASP A 858 -1.74 56.56 -30.07
N ALA A 859 -2.34 56.47 -31.27
CA ALA A 859 -2.46 57.57 -32.23
C ALA A 859 -3.87 58.21 -32.33
N ALA A 860 -4.91 57.59 -31.77
CA ALA A 860 -6.30 58.07 -31.86
C ALA A 860 -6.55 59.29 -30.93
N GLN A 861 -7.08 60.40 -31.47
CA GLN A 861 -7.18 61.67 -30.73
C GLN A 861 -8.61 62.03 -30.29
N THR A 862 -9.63 61.33 -30.78
CA THR A 862 -11.03 61.56 -30.41
C THR A 862 -11.74 60.28 -29.99
N ALA A 863 -12.75 60.43 -29.11
CA ALA A 863 -13.52 59.28 -28.64
C ALA A 863 -14.23 58.50 -29.76
N GLY A 864 -14.53 59.13 -30.90
CA GLY A 864 -15.11 58.46 -32.07
C GLY A 864 -14.10 57.62 -32.87
N GLU A 865 -12.83 58.03 -32.91
CA GLU A 865 -11.74 57.23 -33.49
C GLU A 865 -11.41 56.04 -32.58
N VAL A 866 -11.35 56.27 -31.27
CA VAL A 866 -11.19 55.19 -30.26
C VAL A 866 -12.35 54.19 -30.33
N ASP A 867 -13.60 54.63 -30.48
CA ASP A 867 -14.75 53.73 -30.62
C ASP A 867 -14.78 53.01 -31.98
N ALA A 868 -14.26 53.64 -33.05
CA ALA A 868 -14.06 53.00 -34.36
C ALA A 868 -12.93 51.96 -34.33
N ASP A 869 -11.84 52.21 -33.62
CA ASP A 869 -10.73 51.28 -33.44
C ASP A 869 -11.09 50.14 -32.47
N ILE A 870 -11.85 50.42 -31.41
CA ILE A 870 -12.46 49.38 -30.55
C ILE A 870 -13.46 48.55 -31.35
N THR A 871 -14.27 49.17 -32.23
CA THR A 871 -15.17 48.44 -33.13
C THR A 871 -14.38 47.61 -34.14
N THR A 872 -13.27 48.12 -34.68
CA THR A 872 -12.42 47.40 -35.63
C THR A 872 -11.68 46.25 -34.95
N HIS A 873 -11.12 46.46 -33.75
CA HIS A 873 -10.53 45.41 -32.92
C HIS A 873 -11.56 44.36 -32.51
N ASN A 874 -12.78 44.76 -32.12
CA ASN A 874 -13.87 43.82 -31.84
C ASN A 874 -14.31 43.05 -33.11
N ASN A 875 -14.24 43.66 -34.30
CA ASN A 875 -14.53 42.98 -35.56
C ASN A 875 -13.40 42.01 -35.98
N VAL A 876 -12.14 42.34 -35.75
CA VAL A 876 -10.98 41.46 -35.97
C VAL A 876 -10.96 40.32 -34.93
N ALA A 877 -11.27 40.60 -33.66
CA ALA A 877 -11.51 39.59 -32.64
C ALA A 877 -12.75 38.73 -32.94
N ASN A 878 -13.78 39.28 -33.61
CA ASN A 878 -14.94 38.51 -34.07
C ASN A 878 -14.64 37.59 -35.26
N ALA A 879 -13.58 37.81 -36.04
CA ALA A 879 -13.08 36.77 -36.95
C ALA A 879 -12.70 35.48 -36.16
N HIS A 880 -12.31 35.65 -34.88
CA HIS A 880 -12.10 34.57 -33.93
C HIS A 880 -13.30 34.29 -32.99
N GLY A 881 -14.41 35.02 -33.09
CA GLY A 881 -15.75 34.61 -32.64
C GLY A 881 -15.90 34.25 -31.15
N ALA A 882 -15.15 34.91 -30.26
CA ALA A 882 -15.22 34.68 -28.82
C ALA A 882 -16.25 35.62 -28.16
N VAL A 883 -17.49 35.15 -28.05
CA VAL A 883 -18.56 35.80 -27.24
C VAL A 883 -18.73 35.10 -25.89
N SER A 884 -19.24 35.81 -24.88
CA SER A 884 -19.44 35.31 -23.51
C SER A 884 -20.55 34.24 -23.36
N THR A 885 -21.19 33.86 -24.45
CA THR A 885 -22.21 32.81 -24.55
C THR A 885 -21.74 31.77 -25.56
N ALA A 886 -21.51 30.54 -25.10
CA ALA A 886 -20.94 29.49 -25.94
C ALA A 886 -21.88 29.08 -27.10
N THR A 887 -21.32 28.96 -28.29
CA THR A 887 -21.97 28.41 -29.50
C THR A 887 -21.04 27.39 -30.16
N ALA A 888 -21.63 26.45 -30.90
CA ALA A 888 -21.09 25.10 -31.15
C ALA A 888 -19.90 24.97 -32.14
N SER A 889 -18.93 25.89 -32.15
CA SER A 889 -17.88 25.87 -33.19
C SER A 889 -16.46 26.30 -32.77
N LYS A 890 -16.15 26.44 -31.47
CA LYS A 890 -14.78 26.74 -30.99
C LYS A 890 -14.43 25.95 -29.71
N ILE A 891 -13.16 25.55 -29.58
CA ILE A 891 -12.80 24.28 -28.94
C ILE A 891 -12.76 24.26 -27.40
N VAL A 892 -12.57 25.42 -26.73
CA VAL A 892 -12.83 25.73 -25.30
C VAL A 892 -12.15 27.06 -24.97
N VAL A 893 -12.80 27.90 -24.17
CA VAL A 893 -12.16 29.03 -23.48
C VAL A 893 -12.27 28.79 -21.97
N ARG A 894 -11.15 28.91 -21.26
CA ARG A 894 -11.09 28.85 -19.79
C ARG A 894 -11.23 30.26 -19.20
N ASP A 895 -11.95 30.40 -18.09
CA ASP A 895 -11.97 31.65 -17.33
C ASP A 895 -10.67 31.88 -16.55
N ALA A 896 -10.55 33.04 -15.89
CA ALA A 896 -9.36 33.40 -15.10
C ALA A 896 -9.12 32.50 -13.87
N SER A 897 -10.04 31.58 -13.55
CA SER A 897 -9.89 30.51 -12.56
C SER A 897 -9.67 29.13 -13.21
N ALA A 898 -9.22 29.12 -14.47
CA ALA A 898 -8.99 27.95 -15.32
C ALA A 898 -10.24 27.09 -15.65
N ARG A 899 -11.46 27.56 -15.37
CA ARG A 899 -12.70 26.78 -15.59
C ARG A 899 -13.21 26.94 -17.02
N ALA A 900 -13.42 25.83 -17.72
CA ALA A 900 -14.07 25.82 -19.04
C ALA A 900 -15.60 25.74 -18.92
N LYS A 901 -16.32 26.46 -19.78
CA LYS A 901 -17.77 26.28 -19.97
C LYS A 901 -18.05 25.89 -21.42
N PHE A 902 -18.84 24.83 -21.60
CA PHE A 902 -19.32 24.34 -22.89
C PHE A 902 -20.81 24.74 -23.08
N ALA A 903 -21.29 24.80 -24.33
CA ALA A 903 -22.71 24.99 -24.64
C ALA A 903 -23.46 23.65 -24.68
N ALA A 904 -24.72 23.62 -24.23
CA ALA A 904 -25.56 22.44 -24.39
C ALA A 904 -25.62 22.02 -25.87
N PRO A 905 -25.36 20.75 -26.21
CA PRO A 905 -25.33 20.27 -27.60
C PRO A 905 -26.69 20.51 -28.27
N GLY A 906 -26.66 21.04 -29.49
CA GLY A 906 -27.84 21.34 -30.29
C GLY A 906 -27.81 20.72 -31.69
N ALA A 907 -26.68 20.12 -32.09
CA ALA A 907 -26.54 19.42 -33.35
C ALA A 907 -25.59 18.21 -33.27
N ALA A 908 -25.76 17.34 -34.26
CA ALA A 908 -24.87 16.24 -34.59
C ALA A 908 -23.39 16.67 -34.70
N GLY A 909 -22.56 16.19 -33.76
CA GLY A 909 -21.11 16.45 -33.73
C GLY A 909 -20.66 17.41 -32.61
N ASP A 910 -21.60 17.98 -31.86
CA ASP A 910 -21.30 18.84 -30.70
C ASP A 910 -20.69 18.04 -29.52
N ALA A 911 -19.91 18.71 -28.68
CA ALA A 911 -19.30 18.10 -27.50
C ALA A 911 -20.34 17.86 -26.39
N MET A 912 -20.55 16.59 -26.04
CA MET A 912 -21.46 16.16 -24.96
C MET A 912 -21.01 16.68 -23.58
N ILE A 913 -21.89 17.38 -22.86
CA ILE A 913 -21.66 17.87 -21.50
C ILE A 913 -22.26 16.90 -20.48
N LYS A 914 -21.49 16.57 -19.43
CA LYS A 914 -21.95 15.80 -18.27
C LYS A 914 -23.19 16.44 -17.65
N GLY A 915 -24.34 15.77 -17.79
CA GLY A 915 -25.64 16.20 -17.27
C GLY A 915 -26.67 16.65 -18.31
N THR A 916 -26.33 16.66 -19.60
CA THR A 916 -27.29 16.96 -20.69
C THR A 916 -27.75 15.68 -21.38
N ALA A 917 -29.05 15.46 -21.50
CA ALA A 917 -29.63 14.32 -22.21
C ALA A 917 -29.97 14.70 -23.66
N GLN A 918 -29.53 13.89 -24.62
CA GLN A 918 -29.83 13.98 -26.05
C GLN A 918 -30.46 12.65 -26.51
N THR A 919 -31.33 12.70 -27.52
CA THR A 919 -32.05 11.52 -28.01
C THR A 919 -31.23 10.74 -29.04
N ILE A 920 -31.50 9.43 -29.14
CA ILE A 920 -30.75 8.52 -30.03
C ILE A 920 -30.78 8.96 -31.51
N THR A 921 -31.80 9.72 -31.91
CA THR A 921 -31.98 10.24 -33.28
C THR A 921 -31.02 11.38 -33.65
N GLU A 922 -30.36 12.01 -32.67
CA GLU A 922 -29.52 13.21 -32.86
C GLU A 922 -28.02 12.90 -33.09
N LEU A 923 -27.62 11.62 -33.02
CA LEU A 923 -26.24 11.14 -33.16
C LEU A 923 -26.01 10.43 -34.50
N PRO A 924 -25.29 11.00 -35.49
CA PRO A 924 -25.01 10.32 -36.74
C PRO A 924 -23.79 9.39 -36.63
N ALA A 925 -24.00 8.13 -36.99
CA ALA A 925 -22.98 7.21 -37.50
C ALA A 925 -21.72 6.99 -36.65
N LEU A 926 -21.83 6.96 -35.31
CA LEU A 926 -20.80 6.39 -34.44
C LEU A 926 -21.13 4.94 -34.09
N THR A 927 -20.47 4.00 -34.77
CA THR A 927 -20.54 2.57 -34.46
C THR A 927 -19.89 2.26 -33.11
N THR A 928 -20.30 1.14 -32.50
CA THR A 928 -20.22 0.79 -31.06
C THR A 928 -18.83 0.84 -30.40
N GLY A 929 -17.74 0.99 -31.16
CA GLY A 929 -16.35 0.92 -30.66
C GLY A 929 -15.67 2.24 -30.29
N LYS A 930 -16.37 3.39 -30.29
CA LYS A 930 -15.76 4.71 -30.01
C LYS A 930 -16.39 5.54 -28.88
N ILE A 931 -17.12 4.89 -27.98
CA ILE A 931 -17.51 5.50 -26.70
C ILE A 931 -16.81 4.73 -25.59
N TRP A 932 -15.89 5.41 -24.88
CA TRP A 932 -15.30 4.86 -23.66
C TRP A 932 -16.38 4.88 -22.56
N LEU A 933 -17.04 3.74 -22.38
CA LEU A 933 -17.93 3.53 -21.24
C LEU A 933 -17.06 3.39 -19.98
N GLY A 934 -16.93 4.48 -19.24
CA GLY A 934 -16.25 4.47 -17.93
C GLY A 934 -16.89 3.42 -17.01
N VAL A 935 -16.04 2.66 -16.32
CA VAL A 935 -16.46 1.61 -15.41
C VAL A 935 -17.35 2.15 -14.29
N GLY A 936 -18.50 1.52 -14.08
CA GLY A 936 -19.16 1.51 -12.77
C GLY A 936 -19.96 2.73 -12.31
N ASN A 937 -20.53 3.59 -13.18
CA ASN A 937 -21.73 4.37 -12.78
C ASN A 937 -22.54 4.95 -13.95
N ARG A 938 -23.77 4.43 -14.16
CA ARG A 938 -24.80 5.05 -15.01
C ARG A 938 -25.87 5.72 -14.14
N PRO A 939 -26.12 7.03 -14.25
CA PRO A 939 -27.31 7.67 -13.69
C PRO A 939 -28.57 7.24 -14.47
N VAL A 940 -29.22 6.22 -13.90
CA VAL A 940 -30.59 5.67 -14.10
C VAL A 940 -31.58 6.47 -14.96
N ILE A 941 -32.25 5.80 -15.92
CA ILE A 941 -33.72 5.59 -16.03
C ILE A 941 -34.08 4.79 -17.30
N SER A 942 -35.18 4.02 -17.22
CA SER A 942 -35.84 3.14 -18.21
C SER A 942 -35.14 1.82 -18.61
N ASP A 943 -35.63 0.74 -17.99
CA ASP A 943 -35.80 -0.64 -18.48
C ASP A 943 -34.69 -1.30 -19.34
N LEU A 944 -33.94 -2.20 -18.71
CA LEU A 944 -33.30 -3.34 -19.37
C LEU A 944 -34.09 -4.63 -19.00
N PRO A 945 -34.58 -5.41 -19.98
CA PRO A 945 -35.35 -6.61 -19.70
C PRO A 945 -34.44 -7.80 -19.32
N GLY A 946 -34.87 -8.61 -18.35
CA GLY A 946 -34.40 -10.00 -18.22
C GLY A 946 -33.81 -10.44 -16.88
N ILE A 947 -33.63 -9.55 -15.89
CA ILE A 947 -33.16 -9.95 -14.55
C ILE A 947 -34.22 -9.57 -13.52
N ALA A 948 -34.78 -10.58 -12.83
CA ALA A 948 -35.68 -10.37 -11.71
C ALA A 948 -34.93 -9.66 -10.58
N PRO A 949 -35.36 -8.46 -10.10
CA PRO A 949 -34.61 -7.77 -9.07
C PRO A 949 -34.78 -8.51 -7.74
N GLY A 950 -33.68 -8.78 -7.05
CA GLY A 950 -33.68 -9.42 -5.73
C GLY A 950 -34.32 -8.55 -4.63
N GLU A 951 -34.51 -9.16 -3.47
CA GLU A 951 -35.11 -8.55 -2.29
C GLU A 951 -34.24 -7.41 -1.74
N GLY A 952 -34.70 -6.16 -1.91
CA GLY A 952 -33.99 -4.95 -1.50
C GLY A 952 -34.67 -4.25 -0.32
N HIS A 953 -33.88 -3.87 0.69
CA HIS A 953 -34.31 -3.05 1.82
C HIS A 953 -33.78 -1.61 1.67
N ILE A 954 -34.67 -0.62 1.82
CA ILE A 954 -34.36 0.81 1.75
C ILE A 954 -34.60 1.42 3.13
N ASN A 955 -33.58 2.02 3.73
CA ASN A 955 -33.68 2.80 4.97
C ASN A 955 -33.58 4.30 4.64
N ILE A 956 -34.51 5.10 5.17
CA ILE A 956 -34.57 6.55 4.96
C ILE A 956 -34.43 7.23 6.32
N PHE A 957 -33.44 8.11 6.43
CA PHE A 957 -33.30 9.01 7.57
C PHE A 957 -34.31 10.17 7.43
N PRO A 958 -35.13 10.50 8.45
CA PRO A 958 -36.23 11.47 8.29
C PRO A 958 -35.79 12.91 7.95
N TRP A 959 -34.53 13.27 8.20
CA TRP A 959 -33.98 14.58 7.81
C TRP A 959 -33.53 14.67 6.35
N ASN A 960 -33.48 13.55 5.61
CA ASN A 960 -33.12 13.52 4.19
C ASN A 960 -34.38 13.70 3.29
N TYR A 961 -35.25 14.65 3.66
CA TYR A 961 -36.45 14.99 2.88
C TYR A 961 -36.07 15.82 1.64
N ASN A 962 -36.93 15.77 0.62
CA ASN A 962 -36.84 16.58 -0.59
C ASN A 962 -37.51 17.95 -0.40
N THR A 963 -38.71 17.96 0.18
CA THR A 963 -39.51 19.16 0.45
C THR A 963 -40.30 19.00 1.75
N ILE A 964 -40.56 20.12 2.44
CA ILE A 964 -41.59 20.21 3.48
C ILE A 964 -42.82 20.80 2.79
N GLY A 965 -43.92 20.05 2.71
CA GLY A 965 -45.16 20.51 2.07
C GLY A 965 -45.89 21.54 2.93
N GLN A 966 -46.04 21.23 4.22
CA GLN A 966 -46.65 22.09 5.22
C GLN A 966 -45.98 21.88 6.60
N GLY A 967 -45.99 22.93 7.43
CA GLY A 967 -45.51 22.87 8.81
C GLY A 967 -44.04 23.22 8.98
N THR A 968 -43.51 23.04 10.19
CA THR A 968 -42.10 23.25 10.53
C THR A 968 -41.57 22.03 11.28
N TRP A 969 -40.72 21.27 10.60
CA TRP A 969 -40.09 20.08 11.16
C TRP A 969 -38.62 20.33 11.50
N VAL A 970 -38.14 19.76 12.61
CA VAL A 970 -36.86 20.14 13.23
C VAL A 970 -36.09 18.90 13.71
N LEU A 971 -34.76 18.91 13.55
CA LEU A 971 -33.85 17.93 14.16
C LEU A 971 -33.75 18.17 15.66
N SER A 972 -33.81 17.11 16.45
CA SER A 972 -33.46 17.18 17.87
C SER A 972 -32.73 15.92 18.33
N THR A 973 -32.14 16.00 19.52
CA THR A 973 -31.39 14.90 20.14
C THR A 973 -31.97 14.53 21.50
N THR A 974 -32.01 13.23 21.80
CA THR A 974 -32.35 12.73 23.13
C THR A 974 -31.74 11.35 23.37
N VAL A 975 -31.39 11.06 24.63
CA VAL A 975 -30.77 9.79 25.06
C VAL A 975 -31.73 8.58 25.02
N SER A 976 -32.96 8.75 24.52
CA SER A 976 -34.03 7.73 24.53
C SER A 976 -34.43 7.22 23.14
N THR A 977 -33.81 7.68 22.05
CA THR A 977 -34.13 7.25 20.67
C THR A 977 -33.03 6.38 20.04
N ALA A 978 -33.44 5.42 19.20
CA ALA A 978 -32.60 4.30 18.77
C ALA A 978 -31.59 4.61 17.66
N LEU A 979 -31.83 5.61 16.81
CA LEU A 979 -30.96 5.93 15.67
C LEU A 979 -30.05 7.12 16.01
N TRP A 980 -28.87 6.79 16.56
CA TRP A 980 -27.81 7.76 16.87
C TRP A 980 -28.23 8.92 17.78
N GLN A 981 -29.25 8.71 18.63
CA GLN A 981 -29.86 9.73 19.51
C GLN A 981 -30.56 10.89 18.79
N PHE A 982 -30.71 10.85 17.47
CA PHE A 982 -31.40 11.88 16.68
C PHE A 982 -32.87 11.50 16.42
N PHE A 983 -33.74 12.50 16.35
CA PHE A 983 -35.11 12.34 15.88
C PHE A 983 -35.59 13.62 15.16
N TRP A 984 -36.60 13.47 14.31
CA TRP A 984 -37.21 14.54 13.56
C TRP A 984 -38.65 14.74 14.06
N TYR A 985 -39.05 15.98 14.36
CA TYR A 985 -40.37 16.24 14.94
C TYR A 985 -41.04 17.50 14.40
N THR A 986 -42.36 17.50 14.48
CA THR A 986 -43.24 18.62 14.12
C THR A 986 -43.28 19.65 15.25
N SER A 987 -42.73 20.83 15.01
CA SER A 987 -42.73 21.93 15.99
C SER A 987 -43.98 22.82 15.88
N THR A 988 -44.51 22.98 14.67
CA THR A 988 -45.95 23.20 14.46
C THR A 988 -46.61 21.82 14.47
N SER A 989 -47.71 21.64 15.20
CA SER A 989 -48.39 20.34 15.31
C SER A 989 -49.81 20.46 14.77
N ASN A 990 -49.92 20.82 13.50
CA ASN A 990 -51.18 21.09 12.82
C ASN A 990 -51.64 19.91 11.95
N ASP A 991 -52.94 19.87 11.68
CA ASP A 991 -53.53 19.01 10.66
C ASP A 991 -52.96 19.41 9.28
N GLY A 992 -52.54 18.42 8.49
CA GLY A 992 -51.93 18.59 7.18
C GLY A 992 -50.41 18.85 7.15
N ASP A 993 -49.70 18.87 8.29
CA ASP A 993 -48.23 19.07 8.28
C ASP A 993 -47.50 17.86 7.63
N GLU A 994 -46.55 18.12 6.71
CA GLU A 994 -46.19 17.18 5.62
C GLU A 994 -44.69 17.18 5.24
N LEU A 995 -44.11 16.01 4.96
CA LEU A 995 -42.74 15.80 4.45
C LEU A 995 -42.70 14.90 3.21
N ASP A 996 -42.08 15.36 2.14
CA ASP A 996 -41.84 14.57 0.92
C ASP A 996 -40.43 14.01 0.85
N TYR A 997 -40.31 12.80 0.31
CA TYR A 997 -39.06 12.15 -0.07
C TYR A 997 -39.15 11.70 -1.53
N LYS A 998 -38.00 11.67 -2.22
CA LYS A 998 -37.90 11.09 -3.58
C LYS A 998 -37.12 9.79 -3.50
N VAL A 999 -37.78 8.67 -3.75
CA VAL A 999 -37.23 7.31 -3.58
C VAL A 999 -37.44 6.49 -4.84
N TYR A 1000 -36.42 5.79 -5.32
CA TYR A 1000 -36.61 4.87 -6.43
C TYR A 1000 -37.16 3.54 -5.91
N LEU A 1001 -38.34 3.14 -6.40
CA LEU A 1001 -38.94 1.84 -6.12
C LEU A 1001 -39.12 1.08 -7.43
N ALA A 1002 -38.79 -0.21 -7.41
CA ALA A 1002 -39.10 -1.11 -8.52
C ALA A 1002 -40.60 -1.47 -8.51
N ALA A 1003 -41.13 -1.97 -9.63
CA ALA A 1003 -42.42 -2.63 -9.62
C ALA A 1003 -42.37 -3.87 -8.72
N GLY A 1004 -43.36 -4.05 -7.86
CA GLY A 1004 -43.36 -5.11 -6.85
C GLY A 1004 -44.26 -4.83 -5.66
N THR A 1005 -44.32 -5.77 -4.73
CA THR A 1005 -45.05 -5.63 -3.47
C THR A 1005 -44.06 -5.28 -2.37
N TYR A 1006 -44.39 -4.27 -1.56
CA TYR A 1006 -43.55 -3.75 -0.50
C TYR A 1006 -44.22 -3.88 0.87
N THR A 1007 -43.40 -3.89 1.89
CA THR A 1007 -43.79 -3.63 3.28
C THR A 1007 -43.10 -2.37 3.75
N ILE A 1008 -43.80 -1.54 4.51
CA ILE A 1008 -43.32 -0.27 5.01
C ILE A 1008 -43.31 -0.30 6.53
N ARG A 1009 -42.28 0.28 7.13
CA ARG A 1009 -42.11 0.40 8.58
C ARG A 1009 -41.75 1.83 8.96
N LEU A 1010 -42.46 2.34 9.96
CA LEU A 1010 -42.17 3.63 10.59
C LEU A 1010 -41.69 3.37 12.02
N ILE A 1011 -40.57 3.97 12.41
CA ILE A 1011 -40.08 3.98 13.80
C ILE A 1011 -40.34 5.37 14.37
N ALA A 1012 -41.32 5.48 15.25
CA ALA A 1012 -41.82 6.75 15.80
C ALA A 1012 -41.98 6.69 17.33
N GLN A 1013 -42.19 7.84 17.98
CA GLN A 1013 -42.59 7.89 19.39
C GLN A 1013 -44.11 8.00 19.48
N LYS A 1014 -44.75 7.14 20.29
CA LYS A 1014 -46.15 7.34 20.67
C LYS A 1014 -46.23 8.30 21.86
N GLN A 1015 -47.19 9.21 21.87
CA GLN A 1015 -47.32 10.26 22.90
C GLN A 1015 -48.74 10.82 23.02
N SER A 1016 -49.02 11.57 24.09
CA SER A 1016 -50.34 12.16 24.36
C SER A 1016 -50.73 13.30 23.42
N ALA A 1017 -49.77 13.78 22.62
CA ALA A 1017 -49.94 14.76 21.55
C ALA A 1017 -49.81 14.14 20.14
N GLY A 1018 -49.81 12.81 20.03
CA GLY A 1018 -49.57 12.07 18.79
C GLY A 1018 -50.69 12.28 17.76
N GLY A 1019 -50.34 12.70 16.54
CA GLY A 1019 -51.25 12.68 15.40
C GLY A 1019 -51.39 11.28 14.78
N ILE A 1020 -52.23 11.16 13.76
CA ILE A 1020 -52.20 10.02 12.83
C ILE A 1020 -51.28 10.43 11.69
N VAL A 1021 -50.30 9.58 11.38
CA VAL A 1021 -49.34 9.80 10.29
C VAL A 1021 -49.66 8.84 9.17
N ASP A 1022 -50.09 9.40 8.05
CA ASP A 1022 -50.32 8.70 6.81
C ASP A 1022 -49.06 8.70 5.94
N ILE A 1023 -48.91 7.65 5.17
CA ILE A 1023 -47.86 7.47 4.18
C ILE A 1023 -48.54 7.39 2.82
N ASP A 1024 -48.26 8.37 1.97
CA ASP A 1024 -48.68 8.39 0.57
C ASP A 1024 -47.50 7.97 -0.34
N ILE A 1025 -47.76 7.22 -1.41
CA ILE A 1025 -46.84 7.06 -2.55
C ILE A 1025 -47.49 7.58 -3.84
N ASP A 1026 -46.80 8.49 -4.53
CA ASP A 1026 -47.30 9.23 -5.70
C ASP A 1026 -48.70 9.83 -5.46
N ALA A 1027 -48.92 10.39 -4.26
CA ALA A 1027 -50.18 10.96 -3.77
C ALA A 1027 -51.35 9.95 -3.63
N VAL A 1028 -51.04 8.66 -3.42
CA VAL A 1028 -52.00 7.62 -3.02
C VAL A 1028 -51.64 7.14 -1.61
N GLU A 1029 -52.56 7.27 -0.66
CA GLU A 1029 -52.42 6.74 0.70
C GLU A 1029 -52.25 5.21 0.65
N ILE A 1030 -51.23 4.71 1.35
CA ILE A 1030 -50.90 3.28 1.40
C ILE A 1030 -50.73 2.74 2.83
N ALA A 1031 -50.48 3.57 3.83
CA ALA A 1031 -50.48 3.16 5.23
C ALA A 1031 -50.86 4.33 6.15
N SER A 1032 -51.54 4.04 7.26
CA SER A 1032 -51.95 5.02 8.27
C SER A 1032 -51.59 4.54 9.67
N PHE A 1033 -50.87 5.38 10.45
CA PHE A 1033 -50.29 5.00 11.74
C PHE A 1033 -50.65 5.98 12.88
N ASP A 1034 -51.44 5.52 13.86
CA ASP A 1034 -51.81 6.31 15.05
C ASP A 1034 -50.65 6.40 16.06
N LEU A 1035 -50.10 7.61 16.24
CA LEU A 1035 -49.03 7.90 17.21
C LEU A 1035 -49.56 8.24 18.62
N TYR A 1036 -50.86 8.17 18.89
CA TYR A 1036 -51.40 8.46 20.22
C TYR A 1036 -51.08 7.37 21.26
N ASN A 1037 -50.65 7.79 22.45
CA ASN A 1037 -50.72 7.00 23.69
C ASN A 1037 -50.83 7.93 24.91
N GLY A 1038 -51.41 7.45 26.02
CA GLY A 1038 -51.54 8.23 27.26
C GLY A 1038 -50.21 8.66 27.91
N SER A 1039 -49.09 8.03 27.54
CA SER A 1039 -47.73 8.36 27.97
C SER A 1039 -46.72 8.18 26.83
N SER A 1040 -45.55 8.83 26.91
CA SER A 1040 -44.52 8.71 25.88
C SER A 1040 -43.91 7.31 25.84
N LEU A 1041 -43.95 6.66 24.67
CA LEU A 1041 -43.26 5.41 24.37
C LEU A 1041 -42.34 5.64 23.17
N TYR A 1042 -41.03 5.46 23.36
CA TYR A 1042 -40.02 5.69 22.34
C TYR A 1042 -39.83 4.47 21.43
N ASN A 1043 -39.25 4.68 20.25
CA ASN A 1043 -38.83 3.62 19.30
C ASN A 1043 -39.94 2.62 18.95
N GLN A 1044 -41.19 3.08 18.90
CA GLN A 1044 -42.34 2.25 18.55
C GLN A 1044 -42.34 1.97 17.05
N MET A 1045 -42.51 0.70 16.72
CA MET A 1045 -42.38 0.17 15.37
C MET A 1045 -43.77 -0.12 14.80
N PHE A 1046 -44.16 0.66 13.79
CA PHE A 1046 -45.36 0.46 13.00
C PHE A 1046 -44.96 -0.27 11.71
N THR A 1047 -45.80 -1.15 11.19
CA THR A 1047 -45.49 -1.91 9.97
C THR A 1047 -46.77 -2.23 9.22
N ASP A 1048 -46.75 -2.00 7.91
CA ASP A 1048 -47.86 -2.28 6.99
C ASP A 1048 -47.35 -3.02 5.74
N THR A 1049 -48.01 -4.12 5.37
CA THR A 1049 -47.55 -5.13 4.40
C THR A 1049 -48.49 -5.24 3.21
N GLY A 1050 -47.96 -5.42 2.00
CA GLY A 1050 -48.76 -5.70 0.81
C GLY A 1050 -48.92 -4.53 -0.17
N ASN A 1051 -48.10 -3.50 -0.03
CA ASN A 1051 -48.18 -2.26 -0.79
C ASN A 1051 -47.64 -2.43 -2.21
N VAL A 1052 -48.54 -2.44 -3.20
CA VAL A 1052 -48.19 -2.74 -4.60
C VAL A 1052 -47.75 -1.49 -5.35
N ILE A 1053 -46.48 -1.47 -5.78
CA ILE A 1053 -45.93 -0.49 -6.71
C ILE A 1053 -46.10 -1.04 -8.13
N ALA A 1054 -46.99 -0.44 -8.90
CA ALA A 1054 -47.38 -0.95 -10.23
C ALA A 1054 -46.32 -0.77 -11.32
N ALA A 1055 -45.41 0.20 -11.17
CA ALA A 1055 -44.38 0.51 -12.16
C ALA A 1055 -43.09 1.01 -11.49
N SER A 1056 -41.95 0.50 -11.96
CA SER A 1056 -40.62 0.92 -11.52
C SER A 1056 -40.37 2.39 -11.83
N GLY A 1057 -39.79 3.14 -10.90
CA GLY A 1057 -39.42 4.54 -11.14
C GLY A 1057 -39.08 5.32 -9.88
N LEU A 1058 -38.77 6.60 -10.07
CA LEU A 1058 -38.68 7.55 -8.97
C LEU A 1058 -40.09 7.88 -8.46
N LYS A 1059 -40.32 7.64 -7.17
CA LYS A 1059 -41.58 7.81 -6.46
C LYS A 1059 -41.51 8.98 -5.49
N SER A 1060 -42.64 9.63 -5.29
CA SER A 1060 -42.84 10.56 -4.18
C SER A 1060 -43.35 9.74 -3.00
N LEU A 1061 -42.57 9.64 -1.92
CA LEU A 1061 -43.03 9.08 -0.66
C LEU A 1061 -43.30 10.24 0.28
N THR A 1062 -44.53 10.40 0.75
CA THR A 1062 -44.96 11.55 1.55
C THR A 1062 -45.42 11.06 2.91
N LEU A 1063 -44.95 11.70 3.98
CA LEU A 1063 -45.41 11.53 5.35
C LEU A 1063 -46.29 12.72 5.71
N ARG A 1064 -47.57 12.49 5.96
CA ARG A 1064 -48.58 13.53 6.15
C ARG A 1064 -49.33 13.30 7.46
N LEU A 1065 -49.51 14.34 8.25
CA LEU A 1065 -50.41 14.30 9.40
C LEU A 1065 -51.84 14.54 8.93
N ASP A 1066 -52.67 13.51 8.90
CA ASP A 1066 -54.09 13.62 8.56
C ASP A 1066 -54.94 13.11 9.73
N GLY A 1067 -55.52 14.05 10.47
CA GLY A 1067 -56.30 13.73 11.65
C GLY A 1067 -55.46 13.29 12.86
N LYS A 1068 -56.20 12.87 13.90
CA LYS A 1068 -55.63 12.37 15.15
C LYS A 1068 -56.63 11.49 15.89
N ASN A 1069 -56.14 10.65 16.78
CA ASN A 1069 -56.97 9.97 17.76
C ASN A 1069 -57.80 11.00 18.56
N GLY A 1070 -59.09 10.73 18.80
CA GLY A 1070 -59.97 11.64 19.53
C GLY A 1070 -59.54 11.94 20.97
N SER A 1071 -58.63 11.14 21.55
CA SER A 1071 -58.02 11.37 22.86
C SER A 1071 -56.70 12.17 22.81
N SER A 1072 -56.18 12.47 21.62
CA SER A 1072 -54.90 13.16 21.45
C SER A 1072 -55.03 14.68 21.60
N SER A 1073 -54.09 15.26 22.32
CA SER A 1073 -54.04 16.70 22.59
C SER A 1073 -53.60 17.54 21.39
N SER A 1074 -52.94 16.97 20.38
CA SER A 1074 -52.42 17.69 19.21
C SER A 1074 -52.20 16.76 18.00
N TYR A 1075 -51.62 17.27 16.92
CA TYR A 1075 -51.26 16.54 15.70
C TYR A 1075 -49.73 16.41 15.59
N GLY A 1076 -49.07 16.00 16.66
CA GLY A 1076 -47.61 15.95 16.72
C GLY A 1076 -47.04 14.62 16.24
N ALA A 1077 -46.07 14.65 15.33
CA ALA A 1077 -45.24 13.49 14.95
C ALA A 1077 -43.81 13.62 15.48
N ILE A 1078 -43.25 12.49 15.92
CA ILE A 1078 -41.83 12.32 16.27
C ILE A 1078 -41.36 11.04 15.57
N ILE A 1079 -40.48 11.18 14.58
CA ILE A 1079 -40.06 10.13 13.67
C ILE A 1079 -38.54 9.93 13.78
N ASN A 1080 -38.11 8.66 13.87
CA ASN A 1080 -36.71 8.27 14.00
C ASN A 1080 -36.17 7.65 12.70
N GLY A 1081 -37.00 6.89 11.98
CA GLY A 1081 -36.61 6.24 10.73
C GLY A 1081 -37.79 5.65 9.97
N ILE A 1082 -37.62 5.50 8.66
CA ILE A 1082 -38.57 4.89 7.74
C ILE A 1082 -37.84 3.78 6.99
N THR A 1083 -38.44 2.60 6.85
CA THR A 1083 -37.88 1.48 6.09
C THR A 1083 -38.91 0.95 5.12
N LEU A 1084 -38.50 0.64 3.89
CA LEU A 1084 -39.29 -0.10 2.92
C LEU A 1084 -38.53 -1.36 2.51
N TRP A 1085 -39.17 -2.53 2.53
CA TRP A 1085 -38.59 -3.76 2.00
C TRP A 1085 -39.51 -4.38 0.95
N ARG A 1086 -38.92 -4.76 -0.19
CA ARG A 1086 -39.66 -5.45 -1.27
C ARG A 1086 -39.82 -6.92 -0.92
N THR A 1087 -41.05 -7.40 -0.94
CA THR A 1087 -41.45 -8.79 -0.59
C THR A 1087 -41.93 -9.60 -1.80
N ALA A 1088 -42.14 -8.98 -2.97
CA ALA A 1088 -42.41 -9.64 -4.26
C ALA A 1088 -42.09 -8.71 -5.43
#